data_AF-A0A939V0N4-F1
#
_entry.id   AF-A0A939V0N4-F1
#
_cell.length_a   1.000
_cell.length_b   1.000
_cell.length_c   1.000
_cell.angle_alpha   90.00
_cell.angle_beta   90.00
_cell.angle_gamma   90.00
#
_symmetry.space_group_name_H-M   'P 1'
#
loop_
_entity.id
_entity.type
_entity.pdbx_description
1 polymer ?
#
loop_
_entity_poly.entity_id
_entity_poly.type
_entity_poly.pdbx_seq_one_letter_code
_entity_poly.pdbx_strand_id
1 'polypeptide(L)'
;MKRLFTIFSISMLCLLPATVAAQNSNTINSQVVNQKEVDEGGSGIYRSIVVSEIDIPHLTVYRPRNIKYATRREGPLPVLIWFNGACSGSNTGYERMLNEIASHGYIVIGAGAFRVKESDGGDDGSDWTQANDAINWLIKQERLKSSDYYKAVDLKNIALAGHSCGGAQAIANCANSRVKTLMIMNSGMGTGVSMGGANPQTLNSLHCPLIYISGGPDDVAYENAKTDYSRVKVKVVWADLPVGHGGTYGDRQGGEYGRLAVRWMDWQLKGMKQNARTFLMPDLKGFSSNWKISARNFKAVDMAYDAPFEEIETIADTVFDRAALEESFDFGADVSMLTTETNKGRLFYNNAGQRKTVIPILKEMGINSIRVRVLLNPTGDNYNLTYAKNLANTARTNKLNVMLDLHYCDWWGDNVTPAAWASYDIDKLTTAMKGHTSATVRSMNLTRVLKWVQIGNEVDNGLLWNAGKNTANFVQFINTAHETVKEINPDVQTVIHVSECANTQWLTDYFDTLQVHGAQFDAIGLSVHVKGTTMTPTRLAEKVIENVTVLKERYGKPVLIVETGYYNDRQLEGNQWMADFLTKLIEAGAAGLYYWEPELSEDYHLGAWNPRTRKPSLVLDAFNGLRLREGTNDAIRNLESEMTGHTVTEYYTPNGIRIAEPQQGINIVRVKKGNKIVTEKIYLP
;
A
#
# COMPACT_ATOMS: atom_id res chain seq x y z
N MET A 1 -56.13 -12.40 61.14
CA MET A 1 -56.01 -10.98 60.73
C MET A 1 -54.54 -10.63 60.69
N LYS A 2 -54.00 -10.33 59.50
CA LYS A 2 -52.54 -10.19 59.29
C LYS A 2 -52.02 -8.90 59.97
N ARG A 3 -51.31 -9.16 61.07
CA ARG A 3 -50.31 -8.37 61.82
C ARG A 3 -49.29 -7.68 60.90
N LEU A 4 -48.56 -6.63 61.30
CA LEU A 4 -48.63 -5.55 62.30
C LEU A 4 -47.36 -4.70 62.03
N PHE A 5 -47.50 -3.37 62.03
CA PHE A 5 -46.54 -2.34 62.45
C PHE A 5 -45.04 -2.35 62.04
N THR A 6 -44.69 -1.31 61.28
CA THR A 6 -43.62 -0.29 61.45
C THR A 6 -42.94 -0.31 62.83
N ILE A 7 -41.59 -0.24 62.96
CA ILE A 7 -40.84 1.03 63.17
C ILE A 7 -39.29 0.79 63.31
N PHE A 8 -38.54 1.82 62.91
CA PHE A 8 -37.17 2.30 63.24
C PHE A 8 -35.92 1.85 62.45
N SER A 9 -35.42 2.83 61.70
CA SER A 9 -34.10 3.04 61.12
C SER A 9 -32.95 3.05 62.15
N ILE A 10 -31.71 2.73 61.72
CA ILE A 10 -30.55 3.65 61.69
C ILE A 10 -29.29 2.97 61.12
N SER A 11 -28.63 3.73 60.23
CA SER A 11 -27.21 3.76 59.79
C SER A 11 -26.59 2.68 58.89
N MET A 12 -26.31 3.14 57.65
CA MET A 12 -24.97 3.32 57.04
C MET A 12 -24.08 2.08 56.85
N LEU A 13 -23.90 1.66 55.59
CA LEU A 13 -22.59 1.33 55.02
C LEU A 13 -22.62 1.22 53.49
N CYS A 14 -21.51 1.65 52.87
CA CYS A 14 -21.26 1.85 51.45
C CYS A 14 -21.63 0.67 50.53
N LEU A 15 -22.29 0.99 49.41
CA LEU A 15 -22.45 0.11 48.26
C LEU A 15 -21.23 0.23 47.32
N LEU A 16 -20.42 -0.81 47.26
CA LEU A 16 -19.55 -1.13 46.12
C LEU A 16 -20.39 -1.92 45.09
N PRO A 17 -20.27 -1.66 43.77
CA PRO A 17 -20.97 -2.44 42.77
C PRO A 17 -20.30 -3.81 42.59
N ALA A 18 -21.13 -4.85 42.62
CA ALA A 18 -20.77 -6.23 42.39
C ALA A 18 -20.23 -6.45 40.97
N THR A 19 -19.00 -6.96 40.86
CA THR A 19 -18.52 -7.62 39.65
C THR A 19 -18.92 -9.09 39.72
N VAL A 20 -19.85 -9.46 38.84
CA VAL A 20 -20.15 -10.85 38.52
C VAL A 20 -18.90 -11.46 37.88
N ALA A 21 -18.25 -12.39 38.58
CA ALA A 21 -17.20 -13.21 38.01
C ALA A 21 -17.82 -14.15 36.97
N ALA A 22 -17.69 -13.79 35.69
CA ALA A 22 -17.85 -14.74 34.60
C ALA A 22 -16.63 -15.68 34.63
N GLN A 23 -16.86 -16.95 34.98
CA GLN A 23 -15.90 -18.02 34.81
C GLN A 23 -15.59 -18.18 33.31
N ASN A 24 -14.47 -17.61 32.85
CA ASN A 24 -13.82 -18.05 31.63
C ASN A 24 -13.02 -19.32 31.95
N SER A 25 -13.66 -20.48 31.82
CA SER A 25 -12.95 -21.76 31.72
C SER A 25 -12.27 -21.85 30.35
N ASN A 26 -11.17 -21.12 30.17
CA ASN A 26 -10.20 -21.44 29.13
C ASN A 26 -9.41 -22.65 29.63
N THR A 27 -9.67 -23.81 29.04
CA THR A 27 -8.82 -25.00 29.15
C THR A 27 -7.44 -24.66 28.60
N ILE A 28 -6.53 -24.24 29.48
CA ILE A 28 -5.10 -24.06 29.18
C ILE A 28 -4.53 -25.48 28.99
N ASN A 29 -4.37 -25.93 27.75
CA ASN A 29 -3.36 -26.93 27.45
C ASN A 29 -2.01 -26.21 27.58
N SER A 30 -1.30 -26.39 28.69
CA SER A 30 -0.06 -25.68 29.00
C SER A 30 1.13 -26.22 28.19
N GLN A 31 1.08 -26.09 26.86
CA GLN A 31 2.18 -26.48 25.97
C GLN A 31 3.43 -25.61 26.20
N VAL A 32 3.19 -24.32 26.47
CA VAL A 32 4.19 -23.33 26.87
C VAL A 32 4.53 -23.48 28.35
N VAL A 33 5.81 -23.67 28.65
CA VAL A 33 6.35 -23.76 30.02
C VAL A 33 6.77 -22.38 30.52
N ASN A 34 7.57 -21.66 29.74
CA ASN A 34 8.02 -20.30 30.04
C ASN A 34 7.78 -19.41 28.83
N GLN A 35 7.59 -18.11 29.08
CA GLN A 35 7.49 -17.10 28.03
C GLN A 35 8.15 -15.79 28.43
N LYS A 36 8.63 -15.03 27.43
CA LYS A 36 9.01 -13.62 27.59
C LYS A 36 8.70 -12.82 26.32
N GLU A 37 8.74 -11.51 26.47
CA GLU A 37 8.56 -10.55 25.37
C GLU A 37 9.88 -9.83 25.11
N VAL A 38 10.20 -9.64 23.83
CA VAL A 38 11.38 -8.90 23.37
C VAL A 38 10.90 -7.78 22.44
N ASP A 39 11.47 -6.59 22.58
CA ASP A 39 11.18 -5.40 21.75
C ASP A 39 9.67 -5.15 21.53
N GLU A 40 8.87 -5.20 22.61
CA GLU A 40 7.41 -5.00 22.58
C GLU A 40 6.68 -5.97 21.63
N GLY A 41 7.26 -7.15 21.37
CA GLY A 41 6.73 -8.14 20.44
C GLY A 41 7.10 -7.90 18.97
N GLY A 42 8.12 -7.09 18.68
CA GLY A 42 8.61 -6.82 17.32
C GLY A 42 7.77 -5.79 16.54
N SER A 43 8.26 -5.36 15.37
CA SER A 43 7.65 -4.29 14.57
C SER A 43 6.56 -4.78 13.60
N GLY A 44 6.52 -6.09 13.33
CA GLY A 44 5.53 -6.68 12.45
C GLY A 44 4.11 -6.61 12.99
N ILE A 45 3.14 -6.85 12.11
CA ILE A 45 1.70 -6.74 12.44
C ILE A 45 1.23 -7.78 13.48
N TYR A 46 2.05 -8.79 13.77
CA TYR A 46 1.77 -9.81 14.77
C TYR A 46 2.74 -9.67 15.94
N ARG A 47 2.29 -9.14 17.09
CA ARG A 47 3.14 -9.13 18.28
C ARG A 47 3.58 -10.55 18.64
N SER A 48 4.88 -10.79 18.69
CA SER A 48 5.48 -12.09 18.98
C SER A 48 5.80 -12.27 20.46
N ILE A 49 6.05 -13.53 20.82
CA ILE A 49 6.55 -13.97 22.12
C ILE A 49 7.65 -15.01 21.92
N VAL A 50 8.56 -15.09 22.88
CA VAL A 50 9.59 -16.13 22.98
C VAL A 50 9.12 -17.15 24.01
N VAL A 51 9.13 -18.44 23.70
CA VAL A 51 8.60 -19.49 24.56
C VAL A 51 9.51 -20.71 24.64
N SER A 52 9.42 -21.44 25.76
CA SER A 52 9.86 -22.83 25.87
C SER A 52 8.67 -23.77 25.81
N GLU A 53 8.81 -24.86 25.08
CA GLU A 53 7.75 -25.84 24.85
C GLU A 53 8.09 -27.14 25.59
N ILE A 54 7.11 -27.74 26.28
CA ILE A 54 7.36 -28.90 27.16
C ILE A 54 7.95 -30.11 26.42
N ASP A 55 7.57 -30.28 25.15
CA ASP A 55 7.97 -31.41 24.30
C ASP A 55 9.34 -31.21 23.63
N ILE A 56 9.93 -30.01 23.70
CA ILE A 56 11.21 -29.69 23.05
C ILE A 56 12.04 -28.67 23.86
N PRO A 57 12.38 -28.99 25.12
CA PRO A 57 12.96 -28.01 26.07
C PRO A 57 14.36 -27.52 25.69
N HIS A 58 15.07 -28.21 24.79
CA HIS A 58 16.40 -27.83 24.28
C HIS A 58 16.37 -26.86 23.11
N LEU A 59 15.18 -26.44 22.64
CA LEU A 59 15.02 -25.41 21.63
C LEU A 59 14.16 -24.24 22.15
N THR A 60 14.36 -23.07 21.57
CA THR A 60 13.58 -21.87 21.85
C THR A 60 12.64 -21.57 20.68
N VAL A 61 11.38 -21.27 20.96
CA VAL A 61 10.40 -20.94 19.91
C VAL A 61 10.03 -19.46 19.97
N TYR A 62 10.15 -18.75 18.85
CA TYR A 62 9.62 -17.41 18.65
C TYR A 62 8.43 -17.52 17.71
N ARG A 63 7.29 -16.98 18.12
CA ARG A 63 6.05 -17.06 17.33
C ARG A 63 5.13 -15.87 17.59
N PRO A 64 4.19 -15.56 16.66
CA PRO A 64 3.05 -14.70 16.97
C PRO A 64 2.35 -15.13 18.25
N ARG A 65 2.10 -14.18 19.16
CA ARG A 65 1.37 -14.43 20.42
C ARG A 65 0.01 -15.08 20.16
N ASN A 66 -0.67 -14.63 19.12
CA ASN A 66 -1.92 -15.22 18.64
C ASN A 66 -1.68 -15.93 17.31
N ILE A 67 -1.09 -17.13 17.38
CA ILE A 67 -0.74 -17.93 16.20
C ILE A 67 -1.96 -18.23 15.31
N LYS A 68 -3.14 -18.43 15.90
CA LYS A 68 -4.38 -18.68 15.15
C LYS A 68 -4.88 -17.44 14.42
N TYR A 69 -4.72 -16.24 14.99
CA TYR A 69 -5.03 -15.00 14.30
C TYR A 69 -4.10 -14.77 13.11
N ALA A 70 -2.79 -14.97 13.30
CA ALA A 70 -1.83 -14.92 12.20
C ALA A 70 -2.19 -15.92 11.10
N THR A 71 -2.49 -17.17 11.47
CA THR A 71 -2.86 -18.24 10.52
C THR A 71 -4.15 -17.93 9.74
N ARG A 72 -5.16 -17.31 10.36
CA ARG A 72 -6.40 -16.94 9.66
C ARG A 72 -6.18 -15.87 8.59
N ARG A 73 -5.14 -15.06 8.73
CA ARG A 73 -4.85 -13.93 7.85
C ARG A 73 -3.84 -14.29 6.76
N GLU A 74 -2.79 -15.04 7.09
CA GLU A 74 -1.68 -15.40 6.18
C GLU A 74 -1.80 -16.83 5.63
N GLY A 75 -2.68 -17.67 6.19
CA GLY A 75 -2.58 -19.13 6.05
C GLY A 75 -1.54 -19.73 7.00
N PRO A 76 -1.19 -21.02 6.86
CA PRO A 76 -0.15 -21.66 7.66
C PRO A 76 1.18 -20.88 7.57
N LEU A 77 1.87 -20.72 8.70
CA LEU A 77 3.04 -19.84 8.82
C LEU A 77 4.33 -20.56 8.42
N PRO A 78 5.18 -19.96 7.55
CA PRO A 78 6.49 -20.51 7.22
C PRO A 78 7.42 -20.57 8.45
N VAL A 79 8.44 -21.42 8.32
CA VAL A 79 9.34 -21.77 9.43
C VAL A 79 10.75 -21.28 9.15
N LEU A 80 11.39 -20.69 10.16
CA LEU A 80 12.84 -20.46 10.20
C LEU A 80 13.45 -21.32 11.30
N ILE A 81 14.51 -22.08 10.99
CA ILE A 81 15.35 -22.72 12.00
C ILE A 81 16.69 -21.98 12.03
N TRP A 82 17.05 -21.50 13.22
CA TRP A 82 18.20 -20.64 13.46
C TRP A 82 19.27 -21.35 14.29
N PHE A 83 20.53 -21.16 13.88
CA PHE A 83 21.72 -21.65 14.59
C PHE A 83 22.62 -20.50 15.02
N ASN A 84 23.06 -20.54 16.28
CA ASN A 84 23.83 -19.45 16.89
C ASN A 84 25.32 -19.49 16.51
N GLY A 85 25.97 -18.32 16.59
CA GLY A 85 27.43 -18.21 16.53
C GLY A 85 28.14 -19.02 17.62
N ALA A 86 29.43 -19.31 17.40
CA ALA A 86 30.26 -20.16 18.26
C ALA A 86 29.70 -21.59 18.53
N CYS A 87 28.73 -22.04 17.73
CA CYS A 87 27.98 -23.26 17.96
C CYS A 87 27.32 -23.23 19.36
N SER A 88 26.84 -22.06 19.79
CA SER A 88 26.27 -21.85 21.12
C SER A 88 24.83 -22.36 21.22
N GLY A 89 24.44 -22.84 22.39
CA GLY A 89 23.06 -23.11 22.79
C GLY A 89 22.36 -21.89 23.41
N SER A 90 22.91 -20.68 23.24
CA SER A 90 22.33 -19.43 23.74
C SER A 90 21.84 -18.52 22.61
N ASN A 91 20.55 -18.19 22.64
CA ASN A 91 19.94 -17.26 21.68
C ASN A 91 20.07 -15.78 22.07
N THR A 92 20.64 -15.44 23.25
CA THR A 92 20.62 -14.08 23.84
C THR A 92 21.08 -12.99 22.86
N GLY A 93 22.14 -13.22 22.10
CA GLY A 93 22.66 -12.25 21.12
C GLY A 93 21.81 -12.06 19.86
N TYR A 94 20.80 -12.92 19.66
CA TYR A 94 19.98 -12.97 18.43
C TYR A 94 18.49 -12.75 18.69
N GLU A 95 18.04 -12.72 19.96
CA GLU A 95 16.62 -12.73 20.30
C GLU A 95 15.83 -11.60 19.65
N ARG A 96 16.43 -10.42 19.53
CA ARG A 96 15.79 -9.26 18.89
C ARG A 96 15.50 -9.51 17.42
N MET A 97 16.45 -10.07 16.68
CA MET A 97 16.25 -10.44 15.29
C MET A 97 15.26 -11.60 15.12
N LEU A 98 15.37 -12.66 15.92
CA LEU A 98 14.49 -13.83 15.81
C LEU A 98 13.05 -13.49 16.19
N ASN A 99 12.88 -12.66 17.22
CA ASN A 99 11.59 -12.10 17.61
C ASN A 99 11.03 -11.18 16.53
N GLU A 100 11.85 -10.30 15.94
CA GLU A 100 11.42 -9.46 14.82
C GLU A 100 10.88 -10.33 13.67
N ILE A 101 11.62 -11.35 13.24
CA ILE A 101 11.18 -12.26 12.18
C ILE A 101 9.84 -12.90 12.54
N ALA A 102 9.69 -13.43 13.76
CA ALA A 102 8.44 -14.03 14.21
C ALA A 102 7.27 -13.03 14.15
N SER A 103 7.52 -11.75 14.40
CA SER A 103 6.49 -10.70 14.38
C SER A 103 5.92 -10.42 12.97
N HIS A 104 6.64 -10.84 11.92
CA HIS A 104 6.19 -10.78 10.52
C HIS A 104 5.44 -12.05 10.07
N GLY A 105 4.98 -12.89 11.01
CA GLY A 105 4.17 -14.06 10.67
C GLY A 105 5.00 -15.30 10.31
N TYR A 106 6.06 -15.54 11.07
CA TYR A 106 6.89 -16.74 10.98
C TYR A 106 6.88 -17.51 12.31
N ILE A 107 7.11 -18.82 12.23
CA ILE A 107 7.50 -19.62 13.40
C ILE A 107 9.01 -19.79 13.34
N VAL A 108 9.73 -19.26 14.32
CA VAL A 108 11.19 -19.32 14.37
C VAL A 108 11.63 -20.26 15.49
N ILE A 109 12.51 -21.20 15.18
CA ILE A 109 13.08 -22.16 16.14
C ILE A 109 14.56 -21.84 16.30
N GLY A 110 14.95 -21.31 17.44
CA GLY A 110 16.35 -21.09 17.80
C GLY A 110 16.96 -22.34 18.43
N ALA A 111 18.13 -22.76 17.94
CA ALA A 111 18.92 -23.79 18.57
C ALA A 111 19.30 -23.37 20.00
N GLY A 112 19.14 -24.27 20.96
CA GLY A 112 19.44 -24.00 22.36
C GLY A 112 18.24 -23.64 23.23
N ALA A 113 18.36 -23.97 24.52
CA ALA A 113 17.27 -23.85 25.48
C ALA A 113 16.88 -22.40 25.77
N PHE A 114 15.61 -22.20 26.09
CA PHE A 114 15.06 -20.90 26.50
C PHE A 114 15.74 -20.39 27.77
N ARG A 115 16.03 -19.08 27.81
CA ARG A 115 16.62 -18.40 28.97
C ARG A 115 15.83 -17.15 29.32
N VAL A 116 15.58 -16.90 30.61
CA VAL A 116 14.95 -15.65 31.05
C VAL A 116 15.98 -14.52 31.01
N LYS A 117 17.17 -14.77 31.58
CA LYS A 117 18.36 -13.92 31.51
C LYS A 117 19.55 -14.73 30.99
N GLU A 118 20.56 -14.05 30.46
CA GLU A 118 21.77 -14.68 29.93
C GLU A 118 22.49 -15.57 30.95
N SER A 119 22.45 -15.16 32.23
CA SER A 119 23.02 -15.88 33.37
C SER A 119 22.32 -17.19 33.73
N ASP A 120 21.13 -17.46 33.18
CA ASP A 120 20.24 -18.50 33.67
C ASP A 120 20.55 -19.91 33.12
N GLY A 121 21.74 -20.11 32.52
CA GLY A 121 22.21 -21.42 32.05
C GLY A 121 23.66 -21.40 31.54
N GLY A 122 24.34 -22.56 31.55
CA GLY A 122 25.63 -22.76 30.87
C GLY A 122 25.45 -22.90 29.36
N ASP A 123 26.50 -22.72 28.56
CA ASP A 123 26.43 -22.97 27.10
C ASP A 123 26.49 -24.49 26.83
N ASP A 124 25.33 -25.10 26.58
CA ASP A 124 25.17 -26.51 26.23
C ASP A 124 25.55 -26.83 24.77
N GLY A 125 25.89 -25.79 24.00
CA GLY A 125 26.20 -25.89 22.59
C GLY A 125 24.95 -26.12 21.73
N SER A 126 25.09 -25.83 20.45
CA SER A 126 24.15 -26.25 19.40
C SER A 126 24.82 -27.29 18.51
N ASP A 127 24.00 -28.15 17.92
CA ASP A 127 24.42 -29.16 16.95
C ASP A 127 23.53 -29.09 15.71
N TRP A 128 24.12 -29.30 14.53
CA TRP A 128 23.41 -29.22 13.25
C TRP A 128 22.25 -30.22 13.15
N THR A 129 22.27 -31.33 13.89
CA THR A 129 21.17 -32.31 13.92
C THR A 129 19.88 -31.76 14.54
N GLN A 130 19.95 -30.66 15.33
CA GLN A 130 18.78 -30.02 15.94
C GLN A 130 17.78 -29.48 14.91
N ALA A 131 18.18 -29.26 13.65
CA ALA A 131 17.23 -28.97 12.57
C ALA A 131 16.20 -30.11 12.38
N ASN A 132 16.64 -31.37 12.51
CA ASN A 132 15.73 -32.50 12.38
C ASN A 132 14.77 -32.59 13.57
N ASP A 133 15.24 -32.29 14.78
CA ASP A 133 14.38 -32.23 15.97
C ASP A 133 13.28 -31.18 15.80
N ALA A 134 13.65 -29.97 15.36
CA ALA A 134 12.72 -28.88 15.11
C ALA A 134 11.65 -29.26 14.05
N ILE A 135 12.09 -29.80 12.90
CA ILE A 135 11.19 -30.21 11.81
C ILE A 135 10.25 -31.33 12.27
N ASN A 136 10.78 -32.38 12.92
CA ASN A 136 9.99 -33.51 13.37
C ASN A 136 8.98 -33.10 14.45
N TRP A 137 9.38 -32.23 15.37
CA TRP A 137 8.49 -31.65 16.38
C TRP A 137 7.38 -30.84 15.72
N LEU A 138 7.69 -29.93 14.80
CA LEU A 138 6.68 -29.15 14.08
C LEU A 138 5.70 -30.02 13.29
N ILE A 139 6.18 -31.10 12.64
CA ILE A 139 5.31 -32.08 11.95
C ILE A 139 4.32 -32.72 12.93
N LYS A 140 4.77 -33.06 14.15
CA LYS A 140 3.91 -33.62 15.19
C LYS A 140 2.90 -32.59 15.68
N GLN A 141 3.36 -31.37 16.00
CA GLN A 141 2.51 -30.31 16.56
C GLN A 141 1.46 -29.81 15.55
N GLU A 142 1.79 -29.71 14.26
CA GLU A 142 0.86 -29.31 13.20
C GLU A 142 -0.35 -30.25 13.11
N ARG A 143 -0.17 -31.54 13.44
CA ARG A 143 -1.21 -32.58 13.36
C ARG A 143 -1.99 -32.78 14.66
N LEU A 144 -1.45 -32.33 15.79
CA LEU A 144 -2.01 -32.59 17.10
C LEU A 144 -3.11 -31.56 17.42
N LYS A 145 -4.37 -31.98 17.47
CA LYS A 145 -5.53 -31.08 17.72
C LYS A 145 -5.42 -30.26 19.01
N SER A 146 -4.75 -30.80 20.03
CA SER A 146 -4.53 -30.14 21.32
C SER A 146 -3.40 -29.11 21.29
N SER A 147 -2.61 -29.06 20.21
CA SER A 147 -1.48 -28.16 20.04
C SER A 147 -1.90 -26.77 19.58
N ASP A 148 -1.23 -25.74 20.09
CA ASP A 148 -1.35 -24.37 19.59
C ASP A 148 -1.00 -24.28 18.10
N TYR A 149 -0.13 -25.18 17.62
CA TYR A 149 0.37 -25.21 16.24
C TYR A 149 -0.52 -26.01 15.28
N TYR A 150 -1.63 -26.60 15.76
CA TYR A 150 -2.54 -27.39 14.93
C TYR A 150 -2.97 -26.62 13.66
N LYS A 151 -2.66 -27.15 12.47
CA LYS A 151 -2.90 -26.52 11.16
C LYS A 151 -2.30 -25.11 10.97
N ALA A 152 -1.33 -24.73 11.79
CA ALA A 152 -0.74 -23.39 11.78
C ALA A 152 0.66 -23.34 11.16
N VAL A 153 1.28 -24.48 10.86
CA VAL A 153 2.67 -24.57 10.38
C VAL A 153 2.69 -24.89 8.89
N ASP A 154 3.41 -24.09 8.11
CA ASP A 154 3.71 -24.41 6.72
C ASP A 154 4.97 -25.27 6.60
N LEU A 155 4.75 -26.58 6.62
CA LEU A 155 5.81 -27.58 6.49
C LEU A 155 6.42 -27.69 5.07
N LYS A 156 5.90 -26.92 4.10
CA LYS A 156 6.44 -26.86 2.73
C LYS A 156 7.46 -25.72 2.56
N ASN A 157 7.42 -24.73 3.45
CA ASN A 157 8.23 -23.50 3.36
C ASN A 157 9.09 -23.34 4.62
N ILE A 158 10.25 -24.00 4.61
CA ILE A 158 11.22 -24.00 5.71
C ILE A 158 12.53 -23.34 5.25
N ALA A 159 13.01 -22.36 6.01
CA ALA A 159 14.35 -21.79 5.86
C ALA A 159 15.27 -22.27 6.97
N LEU A 160 16.56 -22.39 6.64
CA LEU A 160 17.63 -22.55 7.62
C LEU A 160 18.54 -21.32 7.62
N ALA A 161 18.97 -20.87 8.78
CA ALA A 161 19.89 -19.77 8.88
C ALA A 161 20.82 -19.90 10.08
N GLY A 162 21.93 -19.17 10.05
CA GLY A 162 22.76 -19.06 11.23
C GLY A 162 23.92 -18.11 11.07
N HIS A 163 24.49 -17.75 12.22
CA HIS A 163 25.63 -16.85 12.33
C HIS A 163 26.93 -17.64 12.53
N SER A 164 28.02 -17.32 11.82
CA SER A 164 29.36 -17.91 12.05
C SER A 164 29.34 -19.46 12.03
N CYS A 165 29.71 -20.17 13.10
CA CYS A 165 29.53 -21.63 13.19
C CYS A 165 28.09 -22.09 12.93
N GLY A 166 27.08 -21.34 13.39
CA GLY A 166 25.68 -21.64 13.11
C GLY A 166 25.34 -21.55 11.62
N GLY A 167 26.01 -20.66 10.87
CA GLY A 167 25.90 -20.63 9.41
C GLY A 167 26.42 -21.94 8.78
N ALA A 168 27.47 -22.52 9.36
CA ALA A 168 27.96 -23.83 8.94
C ALA A 168 26.99 -24.96 9.30
N GLN A 169 26.33 -24.90 10.46
CA GLN A 169 25.26 -25.85 10.84
C GLN A 169 24.04 -25.76 9.91
N ALA A 170 23.70 -24.57 9.43
CA ALA A 170 22.70 -24.42 8.38
C ALA A 170 23.16 -25.08 7.05
N ILE A 171 24.42 -24.89 6.65
CA ILE A 171 25.01 -25.55 5.46
C ILE A 171 25.03 -27.07 5.60
N ALA A 172 25.32 -27.60 6.78
CA ALA A 172 25.34 -29.05 7.05
C ALA A 172 24.01 -29.74 6.70
N ASN A 173 22.90 -28.98 6.76
CA ASN A 173 21.56 -29.45 6.45
C ASN A 173 21.07 -29.09 5.04
N CYS A 174 21.93 -28.57 4.16
CA CYS A 174 21.52 -28.05 2.85
C CYS A 174 20.95 -29.11 1.88
N ALA A 175 21.25 -30.40 2.11
CA ALA A 175 20.73 -31.52 1.34
C ALA A 175 19.26 -31.87 1.68
N ASN A 176 18.68 -31.29 2.72
CA ASN A 176 17.33 -31.61 3.18
C ASN A 176 16.28 -31.01 2.23
N SER A 177 15.63 -31.87 1.43
CA SER A 177 14.58 -31.53 0.44
C SER A 177 13.43 -30.63 0.93
N ARG A 178 13.22 -30.54 2.24
CA ARG A 178 12.20 -29.67 2.85
C ARG A 178 12.62 -28.20 2.92
N VAL A 179 13.92 -27.92 2.87
CA VAL A 179 14.48 -26.58 2.99
C VAL A 179 14.32 -25.84 1.65
N LYS A 180 13.70 -24.68 1.69
CA LYS A 180 13.43 -23.84 0.50
C LYS A 180 14.40 -22.69 0.33
N THR A 181 15.10 -22.30 1.39
CA THR A 181 16.19 -21.33 1.28
C THR A 181 17.15 -21.40 2.48
N LEU A 182 18.36 -20.89 2.30
CA LEU A 182 19.34 -20.71 3.37
C LEU A 182 19.74 -19.23 3.51
N MET A 183 19.95 -18.77 4.74
CA MET A 183 20.61 -17.49 5.03
C MET A 183 21.90 -17.73 5.82
N ILE A 184 23.04 -17.51 5.17
CA ILE A 184 24.37 -17.75 5.75
C ILE A 184 24.93 -16.40 6.20
N MET A 185 24.92 -16.15 7.51
CA MET A 185 25.22 -14.81 8.05
C MET A 185 26.60 -14.81 8.73
N ASN A 186 27.48 -13.88 8.32
CA ASN A 186 28.90 -13.80 8.71
C ASN A 186 29.58 -15.19 8.76
N SER A 187 29.41 -16.01 7.72
CA SER A 187 29.89 -17.39 7.68
C SER A 187 30.22 -17.84 6.27
N GLY A 188 31.07 -18.85 6.14
CA GLY A 188 31.47 -19.48 4.88
C GLY A 188 32.51 -20.57 5.08
N MET A 189 32.56 -21.54 4.16
CA MET A 189 33.47 -22.70 4.20
C MET A 189 34.79 -22.46 3.45
N GLY A 190 34.85 -21.51 2.52
CA GLY A 190 36.08 -21.19 1.80
C GLY A 190 36.71 -22.42 1.12
N THR A 191 38.02 -22.48 1.01
CA THR A 191 38.70 -23.64 0.39
C THR A 191 39.02 -24.78 1.36
N GLY A 192 38.94 -24.55 2.68
CA GLY A 192 39.41 -25.53 3.66
C GLY A 192 38.80 -25.45 5.06
N VAL A 193 37.77 -24.63 5.30
CA VAL A 193 37.15 -24.53 6.63
C VAL A 193 36.19 -25.70 6.84
N SER A 194 36.37 -26.43 7.94
CA SER A 194 35.45 -27.49 8.38
C SER A 194 34.97 -27.17 9.79
N MET A 195 33.69 -26.86 9.96
CA MET A 195 33.08 -26.54 11.27
C MET A 195 31.58 -26.79 11.24
N GLY A 196 30.94 -26.96 12.41
CA GLY A 196 29.48 -27.04 12.50
C GLY A 196 28.83 -28.16 11.66
N GLY A 197 29.57 -29.22 11.34
CA GLY A 197 29.09 -30.31 10.47
C GLY A 197 29.22 -30.04 8.96
N ALA A 198 29.75 -28.89 8.54
CA ALA A 198 29.94 -28.54 7.14
C ALA A 198 31.41 -28.35 6.77
N ASN A 199 31.69 -28.49 5.49
CA ASN A 199 32.97 -28.27 4.84
C ASN A 199 32.75 -27.81 3.38
N PRO A 200 33.80 -27.48 2.61
CA PRO A 200 33.66 -27.04 1.22
C PRO A 200 32.86 -27.99 0.32
N GLN A 201 33.00 -29.30 0.54
CA GLN A 201 32.32 -30.34 -0.24
C GLN A 201 30.81 -30.39 0.06
N THR A 202 30.40 -29.97 1.26
CA THR A 202 28.99 -29.96 1.69
C THR A 202 28.13 -29.08 0.78
N LEU A 203 28.68 -27.97 0.28
CA LEU A 203 27.99 -27.03 -0.62
C LEU A 203 27.58 -27.65 -1.96
N ASN A 204 28.17 -28.78 -2.36
CA ASN A 204 27.77 -29.50 -3.57
C ASN A 204 26.35 -30.08 -3.49
N SER A 205 25.81 -30.21 -2.26
CA SER A 205 24.47 -30.73 -2.01
C SER A 205 23.39 -29.64 -1.96
N LEU A 206 23.74 -28.37 -2.18
CA LEU A 206 22.78 -27.26 -2.23
C LEU A 206 21.79 -27.47 -3.39
N HIS A 207 20.50 -27.38 -3.08
CA HIS A 207 19.41 -27.55 -4.05
C HIS A 207 18.46 -26.35 -4.18
N CYS A 208 18.59 -25.34 -3.31
CA CYS A 208 17.66 -24.23 -3.21
C CYS A 208 18.40 -22.89 -3.10
N PRO A 209 17.71 -21.75 -3.32
CA PRO A 209 18.33 -20.44 -3.27
C PRO A 209 18.93 -20.12 -1.90
N LEU A 210 20.08 -19.44 -1.87
CA LEU A 210 20.66 -18.95 -0.61
C LEU A 210 21.13 -17.50 -0.71
N ILE A 211 21.26 -16.86 0.44
CA ILE A 211 21.86 -15.53 0.59
C ILE A 211 23.02 -15.60 1.60
N TYR A 212 24.13 -14.97 1.24
CA TYR A 212 25.20 -14.62 2.18
C TYR A 212 24.95 -13.20 2.68
N ILE A 213 24.88 -13.01 3.99
CA ILE A 213 24.75 -11.69 4.64
C ILE A 213 26.03 -11.46 5.44
N SER A 214 26.93 -10.61 4.93
CA SER A 214 28.29 -10.45 5.46
C SER A 214 28.53 -9.05 6.05
N GLY A 215 29.44 -8.99 7.02
CA GLY A 215 29.76 -7.81 7.81
C GLY A 215 30.82 -6.88 7.21
N GLY A 216 31.06 -6.92 5.90
CA GLY A 216 32.16 -6.17 5.27
C GLY A 216 33.51 -6.87 5.31
N PRO A 217 34.52 -6.31 4.63
CA PRO A 217 35.87 -6.88 4.55
C PRO A 217 36.56 -7.17 5.90
N ASP A 218 36.13 -6.51 6.98
CA ASP A 218 36.67 -6.71 8.34
C ASP A 218 36.03 -7.91 9.07
N ASP A 219 35.00 -8.54 8.48
CA ASP A 219 34.41 -9.78 8.98
C ASP A 219 35.36 -10.96 8.72
N VAL A 220 35.69 -11.71 9.77
CA VAL A 220 36.61 -12.86 9.72
C VAL A 220 36.14 -13.96 8.77
N ALA A 221 34.84 -14.03 8.46
CA ALA A 221 34.27 -14.99 7.53
C ALA A 221 34.14 -14.46 6.09
N TYR A 222 34.44 -13.17 5.85
CA TYR A 222 34.17 -12.48 4.59
C TYR A 222 34.76 -13.20 3.37
N GLU A 223 36.06 -13.51 3.40
CA GLU A 223 36.74 -14.16 2.27
C GLU A 223 36.28 -15.62 2.07
N ASN A 224 35.92 -16.30 3.15
CA ASN A 224 35.33 -17.65 3.05
C ASN A 224 33.95 -17.61 2.40
N ALA A 225 33.10 -16.67 2.82
CA ALA A 225 31.76 -16.45 2.27
C ALA A 225 31.82 -16.05 0.80
N LYS A 226 32.74 -15.15 0.44
CA LYS A 226 32.97 -14.70 -0.94
C LYS A 226 33.48 -15.83 -1.84
N THR A 227 34.36 -16.67 -1.31
CA THR A 227 34.83 -17.89 -1.99
C THR A 227 33.65 -18.83 -2.25
N ASP A 228 32.79 -19.07 -1.26
CA ASP A 228 31.59 -19.91 -1.45
C ASP A 228 30.63 -19.31 -2.48
N TYR A 229 30.30 -18.02 -2.35
CA TYR A 229 29.47 -17.27 -3.28
C TYR A 229 29.96 -17.41 -4.72
N SER A 230 31.29 -17.46 -4.93
CA SER A 230 31.90 -17.62 -6.25
C SER A 230 31.72 -19.01 -6.88
N ARG A 231 31.49 -20.06 -6.09
CA ARG A 231 31.48 -21.46 -6.58
C ARG A 231 30.13 -22.18 -6.51
N VAL A 232 29.17 -21.69 -5.71
CA VAL A 232 27.86 -22.35 -5.61
C VAL A 232 27.09 -22.30 -6.94
N LYS A 233 26.38 -23.39 -7.26
CA LYS A 233 25.68 -23.56 -8.54
C LYS A 233 24.19 -23.18 -8.48
N VAL A 234 23.63 -23.08 -7.29
CA VAL A 234 22.26 -22.65 -7.05
C VAL A 234 22.13 -21.12 -7.19
N LYS A 235 20.89 -20.62 -7.24
CA LYS A 235 20.59 -19.19 -7.14
C LYS A 235 21.19 -18.64 -5.85
N VAL A 236 22.01 -17.60 -5.95
CA VAL A 236 22.74 -17.09 -4.79
C VAL A 236 22.77 -15.58 -4.78
N VAL A 237 22.54 -14.99 -3.61
CA VAL A 237 22.68 -13.55 -3.36
C VAL A 237 23.83 -13.31 -2.39
N TRP A 238 24.57 -12.26 -2.66
CA TRP A 238 25.57 -11.67 -1.78
C TRP A 238 25.02 -10.33 -1.29
N ALA A 239 24.91 -10.16 0.02
CA ALA A 239 24.54 -8.90 0.65
C ALA A 239 25.59 -8.53 1.69
N ASP A 240 26.23 -7.39 1.49
CA ASP A 240 27.35 -6.93 2.31
C ASP A 240 27.04 -5.58 2.96
N LEU A 241 27.18 -5.52 4.28
CA LEU A 241 27.06 -4.30 5.06
C LEU A 241 28.27 -4.24 6.02
N PRO A 242 29.08 -3.18 6.04
CA PRO A 242 30.32 -3.13 6.81
C PRO A 242 30.08 -2.89 8.32
N VAL A 243 29.55 -3.90 9.02
CA VAL A 243 29.23 -3.90 10.47
C VAL A 243 30.07 -4.91 11.27
N GLY A 244 31.03 -5.57 10.63
CA GLY A 244 31.90 -6.57 11.23
C GLY A 244 31.21 -7.91 11.51
N HIS A 245 31.96 -8.82 12.14
CA HIS A 245 31.49 -10.18 12.43
C HIS A 245 30.26 -10.21 13.35
N GLY A 246 30.11 -9.22 14.24
CA GLY A 246 28.98 -9.13 15.17
C GLY A 246 27.63 -8.76 14.51
N GLY A 247 27.62 -8.33 13.24
CA GLY A 247 26.39 -7.99 12.53
C GLY A 247 25.54 -6.92 13.23
N THR A 248 24.22 -6.94 12.97
CA THR A 248 23.23 -6.05 13.62
C THR A 248 22.19 -6.82 14.46
N TYR A 249 22.48 -8.08 14.81
CA TYR A 249 21.53 -9.01 15.45
C TYR A 249 20.90 -8.48 16.75
N GLY A 250 21.72 -7.81 17.56
CA GLY A 250 21.35 -7.27 18.87
C GLY A 250 20.74 -5.86 18.81
N ASP A 251 20.66 -5.24 17.65
CA ASP A 251 19.99 -3.95 17.49
C ASP A 251 18.49 -4.11 17.71
N ARG A 252 17.81 -3.03 18.11
CA ARG A 252 16.34 -3.04 18.26
C ARG A 252 15.72 -3.58 16.98
N GLN A 253 14.82 -4.56 17.12
CA GLN A 253 14.14 -5.23 16.02
C GLN A 253 15.11 -5.91 15.03
N GLY A 254 16.29 -6.34 15.51
CA GLY A 254 17.29 -7.04 14.70
C GLY A 254 18.04 -6.18 13.68
N GLY A 255 17.86 -4.86 13.71
CA GLY A 255 18.57 -3.92 12.86
C GLY A 255 18.40 -4.16 11.35
N GLU A 256 19.41 -3.79 10.58
CA GLU A 256 19.39 -3.94 9.12
C GLU A 256 19.39 -5.42 8.69
N TYR A 257 20.05 -6.31 9.45
CA TYR A 257 20.09 -7.75 9.15
C TYR A 257 18.72 -8.40 9.30
N GLY A 258 18.00 -8.11 10.40
CA GLY A 258 16.65 -8.63 10.62
C GLY A 258 15.68 -8.18 9.53
N ARG A 259 15.73 -6.90 9.17
CA ARG A 259 14.91 -6.34 8.08
C ARG A 259 15.21 -6.97 6.73
N LEU A 260 16.49 -7.20 6.41
CA LEU A 260 16.89 -7.85 5.16
C LEU A 260 16.51 -9.33 5.15
N ALA A 261 16.65 -10.02 6.28
CA ALA A 261 16.26 -11.42 6.44
C ALA A 261 14.75 -11.62 6.23
N VAL A 262 13.91 -10.77 6.83
CA VAL A 262 12.45 -10.78 6.60
C VAL A 262 12.15 -10.59 5.12
N ARG A 263 12.78 -9.60 4.47
CA ARG A 263 12.55 -9.34 3.03
C ARG A 263 12.96 -10.53 2.16
N TRP A 264 14.05 -11.21 2.49
CA TRP A 264 14.49 -12.43 1.80
C TRP A 264 13.50 -13.58 1.98
N MET A 265 13.08 -13.86 3.22
CA MET A 265 12.14 -14.94 3.51
C MET A 265 10.76 -14.68 2.92
N ASP A 266 10.27 -13.45 2.93
CA ASP A 266 8.98 -13.10 2.33
C ASP A 266 9.01 -13.40 0.81
N TRP A 267 10.14 -13.13 0.16
CA TRP A 267 10.32 -13.51 -1.25
C TRP A 267 10.34 -15.02 -1.44
N GLN A 268 11.18 -15.73 -0.69
CA GLN A 268 11.46 -17.15 -0.91
C GLN A 268 10.35 -18.09 -0.40
N LEU A 269 9.63 -17.70 0.66
CA LEU A 269 8.71 -18.58 1.40
C LEU A 269 7.24 -18.16 1.28
N LYS A 270 6.94 -16.86 1.19
CA LYS A 270 5.56 -16.35 1.10
C LYS A 270 5.12 -15.98 -0.32
N GLY A 271 6.01 -16.08 -1.30
CA GLY A 271 5.71 -15.71 -2.69
C GLY A 271 5.60 -14.21 -2.92
N MET A 272 6.13 -13.37 -2.01
CA MET A 272 6.15 -11.90 -2.17
C MET A 272 7.21 -11.49 -3.20
N LYS A 273 6.93 -11.72 -4.48
CA LYS A 273 7.86 -11.51 -5.60
C LYS A 273 8.41 -10.07 -5.70
N GLN A 274 7.70 -9.06 -5.17
CA GLN A 274 8.17 -7.68 -5.09
C GLN A 274 9.51 -7.54 -4.36
N ASN A 275 9.77 -8.40 -3.37
CA ASN A 275 10.97 -8.34 -2.56
C ASN A 275 12.22 -8.79 -3.32
N ALA A 276 12.07 -9.46 -4.47
CA ALA A 276 13.17 -9.78 -5.38
C ALA A 276 13.97 -8.53 -5.79
N ARG A 277 13.31 -7.36 -5.88
CA ARG A 277 13.95 -6.10 -6.27
C ARG A 277 15.08 -5.68 -5.33
N THR A 278 14.98 -5.97 -4.04
CA THR A 278 16.08 -5.64 -3.11
C THR A 278 17.33 -6.48 -3.37
N PHE A 279 17.17 -7.66 -3.97
CA PHE A 279 18.27 -8.61 -4.14
C PHE A 279 18.79 -8.70 -5.57
N LEU A 280 17.91 -8.49 -6.56
CA LEU A 280 18.22 -8.61 -7.99
C LEU A 280 18.32 -7.26 -8.68
N MET A 281 17.97 -6.17 -8.00
CA MET A 281 18.09 -4.79 -8.48
C MET A 281 18.71 -3.92 -7.37
N PRO A 282 19.28 -2.74 -7.69
CA PRO A 282 19.83 -1.84 -6.67
C PRO A 282 18.72 -1.06 -5.93
N ASP A 283 17.59 -1.70 -5.61
CA ASP A 283 16.47 -1.09 -4.90
C ASP A 283 16.58 -1.32 -3.40
N LEU A 284 17.35 -0.44 -2.76
CA LEU A 284 17.58 -0.42 -1.33
C LEU A 284 16.57 0.46 -0.59
N LYS A 285 15.36 0.67 -1.14
CA LYS A 285 14.35 1.49 -0.46
C LYS A 285 14.06 0.95 0.94
N GLY A 286 14.25 1.84 1.91
CA GLY A 286 14.10 1.57 3.34
C GLY A 286 15.36 1.03 4.01
N PHE A 287 16.41 0.65 3.29
CA PHE A 287 17.69 0.21 3.84
C PHE A 287 18.74 1.31 3.75
N SER A 288 19.82 1.16 4.53
CA SER A 288 20.99 2.03 4.40
C SER A 288 21.59 1.95 2.99
N SER A 289 22.08 3.07 2.46
CA SER A 289 22.83 3.11 1.20
C SER A 289 24.17 2.36 1.26
N ASN A 290 24.58 1.90 2.45
CA ASN A 290 25.84 1.18 2.66
C ASN A 290 25.78 -0.29 2.24
N TRP A 291 24.60 -0.83 1.96
CA TRP A 291 24.46 -2.20 1.45
C TRP A 291 25.06 -2.34 0.05
N LYS A 292 25.86 -3.39 -0.13
CA LYS A 292 26.34 -3.85 -1.44
C LYS A 292 25.73 -5.20 -1.74
N ILE A 293 24.77 -5.23 -2.66
CA ILE A 293 24.04 -6.45 -3.00
C ILE A 293 24.35 -6.86 -4.44
N SER A 294 24.61 -8.15 -4.64
CA SER A 294 24.78 -8.76 -5.95
C SER A 294 24.16 -10.16 -5.97
N ALA A 295 23.83 -10.65 -7.16
CA ALA A 295 23.19 -11.95 -7.31
C ALA A 295 23.79 -12.74 -8.49
N ARG A 296 23.74 -14.08 -8.41
CA ARG A 296 24.19 -15.00 -9.45
C ARG A 296 23.21 -16.16 -9.63
N ASN A 297 23.24 -16.73 -10.83
CA ASN A 297 22.46 -17.90 -11.25
C ASN A 297 20.92 -17.67 -11.26
N PHE A 298 20.47 -16.43 -11.14
CA PHE A 298 19.08 -16.03 -11.38
C PHE A 298 18.85 -15.80 -12.87
N LYS A 299 17.69 -16.25 -13.38
CA LYS A 299 17.23 -16.04 -14.76
C LYS A 299 16.35 -14.80 -14.84
N ALA A 300 16.05 -14.34 -16.06
CA ALA A 300 15.11 -13.24 -16.28
C ALA A 300 13.71 -13.50 -15.66
N VAL A 301 13.24 -14.75 -15.69
CA VAL A 301 12.02 -15.20 -14.97
C VAL A 301 12.11 -15.05 -13.46
N ASP A 302 13.31 -15.09 -12.88
CA ASP A 302 13.47 -14.84 -11.44
C ASP A 302 13.51 -13.34 -11.12
N MET A 303 13.85 -12.51 -12.11
CA MET A 303 13.64 -11.07 -12.11
C MET A 303 12.21 -10.67 -12.50
N ALA A 304 11.40 -11.64 -12.98
CA ALA A 304 9.96 -11.48 -13.11
C ALA A 304 9.40 -11.46 -11.69
N TYR A 305 9.60 -10.30 -11.06
CA TYR A 305 8.56 -9.66 -10.30
C TYR A 305 7.25 -9.98 -11.05
N ASP A 306 6.24 -10.52 -10.36
CA ASP A 306 4.87 -10.15 -10.74
C ASP A 306 4.80 -8.66 -10.42
N ALA A 307 5.50 -7.88 -11.25
CA ALA A 307 5.19 -6.49 -11.43
C ALA A 307 3.75 -6.59 -11.82
N PRO A 308 2.85 -5.99 -11.06
CA PRO A 308 1.48 -6.01 -11.48
C PRO A 308 1.24 -5.06 -12.67
N PHE A 309 2.32 -4.78 -13.39
CA PHE A 309 2.47 -3.99 -14.57
C PHE A 309 3.23 -4.85 -15.57
N GLU A 310 2.56 -5.87 -16.10
CA GLU A 310 2.99 -6.47 -17.36
C GLU A 310 2.94 -5.37 -18.44
N GLU A 311 3.91 -5.32 -19.34
CA GLU A 311 3.71 -4.62 -20.60
C GLU A 311 2.71 -5.46 -21.39
N ILE A 312 1.45 -5.03 -21.36
CA ILE A 312 0.33 -5.70 -22.00
C ILE A 312 0.14 -5.02 -23.34
N GLU A 313 0.32 -5.76 -24.43
CA GLU A 313 -0.14 -5.32 -25.74
C GLU A 313 -1.66 -5.13 -25.66
N THR A 314 -2.16 -3.95 -26.01
CA THR A 314 -3.58 -3.62 -25.86
C THR A 314 -4.19 -3.13 -27.16
N ILE A 315 -5.48 -3.45 -27.30
CA ILE A 315 -6.36 -2.86 -28.30
C ILE A 315 -7.29 -1.90 -27.56
N ALA A 316 -7.45 -0.70 -28.10
CA ALA A 316 -8.38 0.29 -27.58
C ALA A 316 -9.67 0.36 -28.40
N ASP A 317 -10.79 0.48 -27.71
CA ASP A 317 -12.10 0.87 -28.25
C ASP A 317 -12.49 2.25 -27.66
N THR A 318 -12.87 3.19 -28.51
CA THR A 318 -13.38 4.50 -28.06
C THR A 318 -14.79 4.34 -27.50
N VAL A 319 -15.00 4.69 -26.23
CA VAL A 319 -16.29 4.54 -25.53
C VAL A 319 -17.06 5.85 -25.35
N PHE A 320 -16.40 7.00 -25.46
CA PHE A 320 -17.03 8.32 -25.57
C PHE A 320 -16.15 9.31 -26.33
N ASP A 321 -16.76 10.33 -26.92
CA ASP A 321 -16.03 11.41 -27.59
C ASP A 321 -15.48 12.37 -26.53
N ARG A 322 -14.20 12.18 -26.18
CA ARG A 322 -13.52 13.01 -25.20
C ARG A 322 -13.48 14.48 -25.61
N ALA A 323 -13.30 14.79 -26.89
CA ALA A 323 -13.18 16.18 -27.36
C ALA A 323 -14.53 16.92 -27.25
N ALA A 324 -15.65 16.23 -27.51
CA ALA A 324 -16.99 16.80 -27.35
C ALA A 324 -17.31 17.18 -25.90
N LEU A 325 -16.63 16.57 -24.93
CA LEU A 325 -16.88 16.75 -23.49
C LEU A 325 -15.93 17.76 -22.81
N GLU A 326 -14.90 18.25 -23.49
CA GLU A 326 -13.79 19.06 -22.93
C GLU A 326 -14.25 20.22 -22.05
N GLU A 327 -15.31 20.92 -22.44
CA GLU A 327 -15.82 22.10 -21.74
C GLU A 327 -16.95 21.78 -20.74
N SER A 328 -17.52 20.56 -20.81
CA SER A 328 -18.75 20.18 -20.10
C SER A 328 -18.53 19.17 -18.96
N PHE A 329 -17.39 18.47 -18.95
CA PHE A 329 -17.05 17.47 -17.94
C PHE A 329 -15.61 17.65 -17.48
N ASP A 330 -15.38 17.65 -16.16
CA ASP A 330 -14.03 17.68 -15.62
C ASP A 330 -13.44 16.26 -15.53
N PHE A 331 -12.48 16.01 -16.38
CA PHE A 331 -11.57 14.86 -16.34
C PHE A 331 -10.39 15.25 -15.45
N GLY A 332 -10.52 14.92 -14.17
CA GLY A 332 -9.72 15.48 -13.10
C GLY A 332 -8.64 14.56 -12.53
N ALA A 333 -7.61 15.15 -11.92
CA ALA A 333 -6.68 14.45 -11.04
C ALA A 333 -6.32 15.33 -9.83
N ASP A 334 -6.25 14.76 -8.62
CA ASP A 334 -5.59 15.40 -7.48
C ASP A 334 -4.09 15.15 -7.57
N VAL A 335 -3.27 16.20 -7.49
CA VAL A 335 -1.79 16.09 -7.58
C VAL A 335 -1.10 16.75 -6.39
N SER A 336 -1.77 16.79 -5.26
CA SER A 336 -1.28 17.51 -4.09
C SER A 336 0.02 16.90 -3.55
N MET A 337 0.26 15.60 -3.73
CA MET A 337 1.47 14.90 -3.29
C MET A 337 2.65 15.01 -4.26
N LEU A 338 2.49 15.70 -5.40
CA LEU A 338 3.49 15.75 -6.47
C LEU A 338 4.90 16.15 -6.01
N THR A 339 4.99 17.12 -5.10
CA THR A 339 6.30 17.60 -4.61
C THR A 339 6.91 16.63 -3.62
N THR A 340 6.12 15.88 -2.86
CA THR A 340 6.62 14.78 -2.02
C THR A 340 7.34 13.76 -2.90
N GLU A 341 6.76 13.40 -4.04
CA GLU A 341 7.38 12.45 -4.96
C GLU A 341 8.60 13.06 -5.68
N THR A 342 8.53 14.34 -6.04
CA THR A 342 9.67 15.05 -6.65
C THR A 342 10.85 15.18 -5.69
N ASN A 343 10.60 15.48 -4.41
CA ASN A 343 11.62 15.57 -3.34
C ASN A 343 12.27 14.22 -3.04
N LYS A 344 11.58 13.10 -3.30
CA LYS A 344 12.17 11.75 -3.29
C LYS A 344 13.05 11.47 -4.52
N GLY A 345 13.27 12.47 -5.39
CA GLY A 345 14.07 12.35 -6.61
C GLY A 345 13.37 11.57 -7.73
N ARG A 346 12.05 11.39 -7.67
CA ARG A 346 11.33 10.62 -8.69
C ARG A 346 11.29 11.35 -10.01
N LEU A 347 11.50 10.59 -11.09
CA LEU A 347 11.39 11.04 -12.46
C LEU A 347 10.12 10.44 -13.08
N PHE A 348 9.49 11.19 -13.98
CA PHE A 348 8.28 10.79 -14.69
C PHE A 348 8.51 10.87 -16.20
N TYR A 349 7.88 9.94 -16.92
CA TYR A 349 8.00 9.80 -18.36
C TYR A 349 6.61 9.63 -18.95
N ASN A 350 6.35 10.18 -20.13
CA ASN A 350 5.10 9.91 -20.84
C ASN A 350 5.13 8.52 -21.52
N ASN A 351 4.04 8.15 -22.19
CA ASN A 351 3.92 6.86 -22.88
C ASN A 351 5.03 6.66 -23.94
N ALA A 352 5.45 7.74 -24.61
CA ALA A 352 6.57 7.77 -25.56
C ALA A 352 7.96 7.65 -24.91
N GLY A 353 8.07 7.52 -23.59
CA GLY A 353 9.33 7.42 -22.86
C GLY A 353 10.08 8.74 -22.72
N GLN A 354 9.44 9.87 -23.00
CA GLN A 354 10.04 11.20 -22.85
C GLN A 354 9.88 11.68 -21.41
N ARG A 355 10.98 12.12 -20.80
CA ARG A 355 10.95 12.72 -19.46
C ARG A 355 10.16 14.02 -19.48
N LYS A 356 9.13 14.13 -18.63
CA LYS A 356 8.28 15.33 -18.46
C LYS A 356 7.85 15.46 -16.98
N THR A 357 7.32 16.60 -16.59
CA THR A 357 6.66 16.76 -15.29
C THR A 357 5.25 16.16 -15.34
N VAL A 358 4.68 15.82 -14.18
CA VAL A 358 3.40 15.09 -14.09
C VAL A 358 2.23 15.81 -14.76
N ILE A 359 2.04 17.10 -14.50
CA ILE A 359 0.88 17.86 -15.04
C ILE A 359 0.81 17.82 -16.58
N PRO A 360 1.90 18.10 -17.33
CA PRO A 360 1.91 17.90 -18.78
C PRO A 360 1.58 16.47 -19.22
N ILE A 361 2.05 15.45 -18.50
CA ILE A 361 1.76 14.05 -18.84
C ILE A 361 0.27 13.74 -18.59
N LEU A 362 -0.28 14.17 -17.46
CA LEU A 362 -1.71 14.01 -17.17
C LEU A 362 -2.58 14.67 -18.25
N LYS A 363 -2.17 15.83 -18.76
CA LYS A 363 -2.83 16.46 -19.90
C LYS A 363 -2.78 15.59 -21.17
N GLU A 364 -1.65 14.93 -21.44
CA GLU A 364 -1.55 13.96 -22.54
C GLU A 364 -2.49 12.75 -22.31
N MET A 365 -2.79 12.41 -21.06
CA MET A 365 -3.74 11.36 -20.68
C MET A 365 -5.21 11.83 -20.63
N GLY A 366 -5.52 13.02 -21.13
CA GLY A 366 -6.89 13.51 -21.23
C GLY A 366 -7.41 14.27 -20.00
N ILE A 367 -6.57 14.49 -18.99
CA ILE A 367 -6.92 15.32 -17.82
C ILE A 367 -7.04 16.79 -18.25
N ASN A 368 -8.18 17.42 -17.93
CA ASN A 368 -8.45 18.85 -18.17
C ASN A 368 -8.58 19.66 -16.87
N SER A 369 -8.59 19.01 -15.71
CA SER A 369 -8.70 19.68 -14.41
C SER A 369 -7.76 19.07 -13.37
N ILE A 370 -7.22 19.90 -12.46
CA ILE A 370 -6.47 19.43 -11.31
C ILE A 370 -7.13 19.87 -10.02
N ARG A 371 -7.14 18.96 -9.04
CA ARG A 371 -7.53 19.21 -7.67
C ARG A 371 -6.29 19.43 -6.81
N VAL A 372 -6.36 20.40 -5.90
CA VAL A 372 -5.24 20.80 -5.04
C VAL A 372 -5.74 21.05 -3.63
N ARG A 373 -5.28 20.24 -2.67
CA ARG A 373 -5.57 20.41 -1.25
C ARG A 373 -4.81 21.60 -0.65
N VAL A 374 -5.45 22.27 0.29
CA VAL A 374 -4.92 23.42 1.04
C VAL A 374 -5.15 23.20 2.53
N LEU A 375 -4.05 23.06 3.27
CA LEU A 375 -4.02 23.01 4.73
C LEU A 375 -3.72 24.42 5.29
N LEU A 376 -4.15 24.70 6.53
CA LEU A 376 -3.95 26.01 7.14
C LEU A 376 -2.49 26.23 7.56
N ASN A 377 -1.99 25.46 8.53
CA ASN A 377 -0.60 25.50 8.99
C ASN A 377 0.01 24.09 9.05
N PRO A 378 0.25 23.43 7.90
CA PRO A 378 0.88 22.12 7.89
C PRO A 378 2.30 22.16 8.43
N THR A 379 2.77 21.02 8.95
CA THR A 379 4.19 20.86 9.27
C THR A 379 4.99 20.71 7.98
N GLY A 380 5.90 21.65 7.72
CA GLY A 380 6.71 21.72 6.50
C GLY A 380 6.04 22.51 5.36
N ASP A 381 6.59 22.41 4.16
CA ASP A 381 6.19 23.25 3.02
C ASP A 381 5.07 22.65 2.15
N ASN A 382 4.73 21.38 2.37
CA ASN A 382 3.69 20.71 1.57
C ASN A 382 2.29 21.20 1.97
N TYR A 383 1.39 21.32 0.98
CA TYR A 383 -0.04 21.62 1.15
C TYR A 383 -0.40 22.99 1.71
N ASN A 384 0.58 23.85 2.01
CA ASN A 384 0.31 25.23 2.43
C ASN A 384 -0.18 26.09 1.25
N LEU A 385 -0.55 27.35 1.51
CA LEU A 385 -1.07 28.24 0.48
C LEU A 385 -0.07 28.48 -0.68
N THR A 386 1.20 28.69 -0.35
CA THR A 386 2.26 28.93 -1.35
C THR A 386 2.43 27.72 -2.26
N TYR A 387 2.41 26.54 -1.67
CA TYR A 387 2.45 25.27 -2.37
C TYR A 387 1.30 25.11 -3.35
N ALA A 388 0.07 25.28 -2.86
CA ALA A 388 -1.13 25.15 -3.67
C ALA A 388 -1.13 26.15 -4.84
N LYS A 389 -0.68 27.39 -4.58
CA LYS A 389 -0.55 28.44 -5.60
C LYS A 389 0.44 28.05 -6.71
N ASN A 390 1.53 27.37 -6.40
CA ASN A 390 2.50 26.92 -7.40
C ASN A 390 1.94 25.82 -8.31
N LEU A 391 1.23 24.84 -7.73
CA LEU A 391 0.53 23.81 -8.50
C LEU A 391 -0.56 24.41 -9.38
N ALA A 392 -1.38 25.30 -8.82
CA ALA A 392 -2.46 25.96 -9.55
C ALA A 392 -1.94 26.87 -10.68
N ASN A 393 -0.79 27.53 -10.50
CA ASN A 393 -0.10 28.24 -11.58
C ASN A 393 0.39 27.31 -12.68
N THR A 394 0.91 26.13 -12.32
CA THR A 394 1.35 25.11 -13.28
C THR A 394 0.16 24.55 -14.07
N ALA A 395 -0.99 24.35 -13.40
CA ALA A 395 -2.24 23.99 -14.07
C ALA A 395 -2.65 25.05 -15.11
N ARG A 396 -2.63 26.32 -14.72
CA ARG A 396 -2.97 27.44 -15.62
C ARG A 396 -2.06 27.52 -16.84
N THR A 397 -0.74 27.39 -16.68
CA THR A 397 0.19 27.42 -17.83
C THR A 397 -0.05 26.26 -18.79
N ASN A 398 -0.58 25.14 -18.28
CA ASN A 398 -1.01 24.00 -19.07
C ASN A 398 -2.45 24.09 -19.56
N LYS A 399 -3.16 25.20 -19.33
CA LYS A 399 -4.58 25.42 -19.71
C LYS A 399 -5.53 24.37 -19.11
N LEU A 400 -5.33 24.06 -17.84
CA LEU A 400 -6.15 23.11 -17.08
C LEU A 400 -6.95 23.88 -16.03
N ASN A 401 -8.19 23.46 -15.79
CA ASN A 401 -9.05 23.96 -14.71
C ASN A 401 -8.47 23.58 -13.34
N VAL A 402 -8.84 24.32 -12.30
CA VAL A 402 -8.41 24.07 -10.92
C VAL A 402 -9.63 23.93 -10.00
N MET A 403 -9.61 22.89 -9.18
CA MET A 403 -10.40 22.74 -7.97
C MET A 403 -9.49 22.93 -6.75
N LEU A 404 -9.82 23.87 -5.87
CA LEU A 404 -9.16 23.99 -4.58
C LEU A 404 -9.95 23.24 -3.53
N ASP A 405 -9.25 22.49 -2.70
CA ASP A 405 -9.82 21.76 -1.58
C ASP A 405 -9.31 22.32 -0.25
N LEU A 406 -10.12 23.17 0.38
CA LEU A 406 -9.76 23.84 1.62
C LEU A 406 -10.19 22.95 2.79
N HIS A 407 -9.23 22.30 3.45
CA HIS A 407 -9.54 21.34 4.52
C HIS A 407 -9.92 22.02 5.84
N TYR A 408 -9.54 23.29 6.03
CA TYR A 408 -9.71 24.03 7.29
C TYR A 408 -9.10 23.32 8.52
N CYS A 409 -8.02 22.57 8.32
CA CYS A 409 -7.24 21.91 9.37
C CYS A 409 -5.72 22.07 9.11
N ASP A 410 -4.90 21.70 10.10
CA ASP A 410 -3.43 21.71 9.97
C ASP A 410 -2.87 20.37 9.46
N TRP A 411 -3.64 19.28 9.51
CA TRP A 411 -3.23 17.93 9.10
C TRP A 411 -4.37 17.13 8.49
N TRP A 412 -4.03 16.23 7.56
CA TRP A 412 -4.99 15.37 6.87
C TRP A 412 -5.71 14.40 7.83
N GLY A 413 -6.98 14.14 7.56
CA GLY A 413 -7.68 12.94 8.04
C GLY A 413 -8.69 13.11 9.18
N ASP A 414 -8.83 14.30 9.78
CA ASP A 414 -9.68 14.43 10.98
C ASP A 414 -10.58 15.70 11.04
N ASN A 415 -10.58 16.61 10.05
CA ASN A 415 -11.34 17.89 10.12
C ASN A 415 -11.14 18.63 11.47
N VAL A 416 -9.99 18.43 12.12
CA VAL A 416 -9.67 18.97 13.46
C VAL A 416 -9.48 20.47 13.35
N THR A 417 -10.08 21.19 14.30
CA THR A 417 -9.87 22.63 14.45
C THR A 417 -8.37 22.92 14.52
N PRO A 418 -7.83 23.78 13.64
CA PRO A 418 -6.43 24.17 13.63
C PRO A 418 -5.94 24.63 15.00
N ALA A 419 -4.68 24.38 15.33
CA ALA A 419 -4.11 24.73 16.62
C ALA A 419 -4.23 26.23 16.93
N ALA A 420 -4.08 27.08 15.90
CA ALA A 420 -4.23 28.53 16.00
C ALA A 420 -5.66 28.97 16.36
N TRP A 421 -6.66 28.12 16.13
CA TRP A 421 -8.09 28.40 16.33
C TRP A 421 -8.68 27.61 17.50
N ALA A 422 -7.88 26.83 18.24
CA ALA A 422 -8.38 25.89 19.24
C ALA A 422 -9.17 26.54 20.39
N SER A 423 -8.92 27.83 20.68
CA SER A 423 -9.59 28.60 21.74
C SER A 423 -10.70 29.53 21.22
N TYR A 424 -11.00 29.48 19.92
CA TYR A 424 -11.97 30.39 19.31
C TYR A 424 -13.41 29.91 19.59
N ASP A 425 -14.28 30.87 19.90
CA ASP A 425 -15.72 30.68 19.86
C ASP A 425 -16.24 30.66 18.41
N ILE A 426 -17.54 30.41 18.23
CA ILE A 426 -18.14 30.27 16.89
C ILE A 426 -17.95 31.52 16.03
N ASP A 427 -18.04 32.73 16.61
CA ASP A 427 -17.88 33.98 15.87
C ASP A 427 -16.42 34.18 15.40
N LYS A 428 -15.45 33.89 16.27
CA LYS A 428 -14.03 33.94 15.92
C LYS A 428 -13.66 32.86 14.90
N LEU A 429 -14.20 31.64 15.03
CA LEU A 429 -14.01 30.57 14.04
C LEU A 429 -14.56 30.99 12.67
N THR A 430 -15.78 31.53 12.65
CA THR A 430 -16.41 32.05 11.42
C THR A 430 -15.56 33.14 10.77
N THR A 431 -15.07 34.10 11.57
CA THR A 431 -14.20 35.17 11.09
C THR A 431 -12.88 34.63 10.54
N ALA A 432 -12.26 33.68 11.23
CA ALA A 432 -11.01 33.06 10.81
C ALA A 432 -11.16 32.24 9.52
N MET A 433 -12.27 31.50 9.41
CA MET A 433 -12.64 30.75 8.20
C MET A 433 -12.86 31.69 7.00
N LYS A 434 -13.57 32.82 7.18
CA LYS A 434 -13.70 33.87 6.17
C LYS A 434 -12.33 34.40 5.75
N GLY A 435 -11.46 34.70 6.72
CA GLY A 435 -10.09 35.17 6.47
C GLY A 435 -9.26 34.19 5.64
N HIS A 436 -9.24 32.90 6.03
CA HIS A 436 -8.50 31.86 5.31
C HIS A 436 -9.07 31.64 3.89
N THR A 437 -10.39 31.50 3.76
CA THR A 437 -11.06 31.34 2.45
C THR A 437 -10.73 32.51 1.53
N SER A 438 -10.82 33.74 2.05
CA SER A 438 -10.53 34.94 1.28
C SER A 438 -9.07 35.02 0.84
N ALA A 439 -8.13 34.74 1.75
CA ALA A 439 -6.70 34.71 1.44
C ALA A 439 -6.39 33.66 0.36
N THR A 440 -6.92 32.45 0.51
CA THR A 440 -6.67 31.34 -0.42
C THR A 440 -7.21 31.66 -1.81
N VAL A 441 -8.49 32.02 -1.92
CA VAL A 441 -9.15 32.29 -3.22
C VAL A 441 -8.52 33.50 -3.93
N ARG A 442 -8.24 34.60 -3.22
CA ARG A 442 -7.58 35.79 -3.81
C ARG A 442 -6.15 35.50 -4.26
N SER A 443 -5.42 34.65 -3.55
CA SER A 443 -4.02 34.37 -3.85
C SER A 443 -3.81 33.70 -5.22
N MET A 444 -4.84 33.02 -5.72
CA MET A 444 -4.75 32.25 -6.95
C MET A 444 -4.60 33.17 -8.16
N ASN A 445 -5.26 34.35 -8.21
CA ASN A 445 -5.25 35.24 -9.39
C ASN A 445 -5.43 34.48 -10.73
N LEU A 446 -6.22 33.40 -10.69
CA LEU A 446 -6.44 32.47 -11.79
C LEU A 446 -7.81 32.71 -12.42
N THR A 447 -8.18 33.96 -12.67
CA THR A 447 -9.46 34.29 -13.32
C THR A 447 -9.64 33.42 -14.57
N ARG A 448 -10.76 32.67 -14.63
CA ARG A 448 -11.13 31.67 -15.66
C ARG A 448 -10.50 30.27 -15.54
N VAL A 449 -9.62 30.02 -14.57
CA VAL A 449 -9.03 28.69 -14.32
C VAL A 449 -9.49 28.10 -12.99
N LEU A 450 -9.66 28.90 -11.94
CA LEU A 450 -10.30 28.43 -10.72
C LEU A 450 -11.79 28.20 -10.99
N LYS A 451 -12.21 26.93 -11.03
CA LYS A 451 -13.59 26.53 -11.34
C LYS A 451 -14.35 26.13 -10.08
N TRP A 452 -13.68 25.38 -9.20
CA TRP A 452 -14.30 24.82 -7.99
C TRP A 452 -13.53 25.18 -6.72
N VAL A 453 -14.27 25.38 -5.62
CA VAL A 453 -13.74 25.46 -4.26
C VAL A 453 -14.52 24.51 -3.37
N GLN A 454 -13.89 23.44 -2.91
CA GLN A 454 -14.44 22.57 -1.87
C GLN A 454 -14.37 23.26 -0.51
N ILE A 455 -15.51 23.31 0.18
CA ILE A 455 -15.61 23.83 1.55
C ILE A 455 -15.44 22.64 2.49
N GLY A 456 -14.19 22.29 2.77
CA GLY A 456 -13.85 21.08 3.52
C GLY A 456 -13.65 19.86 2.64
N ASN A 457 -13.06 18.83 3.26
CA ASN A 457 -12.82 17.52 2.66
C ASN A 457 -13.51 16.45 3.51
N GLU A 458 -14.36 15.63 2.88
CA GLU A 458 -15.10 14.54 3.54
C GLU A 458 -15.75 15.01 4.85
N VAL A 459 -16.66 15.97 4.72
CA VAL A 459 -17.31 16.67 5.84
C VAL A 459 -18.52 15.90 6.38
N ASP A 460 -18.45 14.57 6.34
CA ASP A 460 -19.48 13.62 6.79
C ASP A 460 -19.93 13.91 8.23
N ASN A 461 -18.98 14.34 9.07
CA ASN A 461 -19.20 14.69 10.47
C ASN A 461 -19.06 16.21 10.75
N GLY A 462 -19.14 17.03 9.71
CA GLY A 462 -18.95 18.48 9.76
C GLY A 462 -17.48 18.93 9.69
N LEU A 463 -17.26 20.21 9.98
CA LEU A 463 -15.95 20.89 9.95
C LEU A 463 -15.54 21.41 11.34
N LEU A 464 -14.24 21.68 11.54
CA LEU A 464 -13.71 22.31 12.76
C LEU A 464 -14.21 21.57 14.02
N TRP A 465 -13.78 20.31 14.16
CA TRP A 465 -14.23 19.33 15.16
C TRP A 465 -14.67 19.97 16.51
N ASN A 466 -15.84 19.53 17.01
CA ASN A 466 -16.62 20.02 18.16
C ASN A 466 -17.58 21.16 17.78
N ALA A 467 -17.15 22.14 16.99
CA ALA A 467 -18.01 23.26 16.60
C ALA A 467 -18.97 22.87 15.47
N GLY A 468 -18.45 22.36 14.34
CA GLY A 468 -19.26 22.00 13.17
C GLY A 468 -19.90 20.61 13.22
N LYS A 469 -19.82 19.89 14.34
CA LYS A 469 -20.70 18.74 14.58
C LYS A 469 -22.14 19.19 14.85
N ASN A 470 -22.32 20.41 15.34
CA ASN A 470 -23.62 21.04 15.44
C ASN A 470 -24.04 21.55 14.05
N THR A 471 -25.22 21.11 13.58
CA THR A 471 -25.73 21.42 12.24
C THR A 471 -25.85 22.92 11.98
N ALA A 472 -26.31 23.72 12.95
CA ALA A 472 -26.47 25.16 12.76
C ALA A 472 -25.11 25.86 12.56
N ASN A 473 -24.12 25.52 13.40
CA ASN A 473 -22.76 26.03 13.24
C ASN A 473 -22.13 25.59 11.92
N PHE A 474 -22.34 24.33 11.53
CA PHE A 474 -21.80 23.81 10.27
C PHE A 474 -22.37 24.55 9.06
N VAL A 475 -23.68 24.79 9.05
CA VAL A 475 -24.36 25.57 8.00
C VAL A 475 -23.84 27.02 7.98
N GLN A 476 -23.61 27.63 9.16
CA GLN A 476 -22.99 28.95 9.25
C GLN A 476 -21.59 28.97 8.62
N PHE A 477 -20.77 27.94 8.87
CA PHE A 477 -19.44 27.78 8.26
C PHE A 477 -19.52 27.60 6.74
N ILE A 478 -20.42 26.74 6.25
CA ILE A 478 -20.66 26.54 4.81
C ILE A 478 -21.03 27.87 4.14
N ASN A 479 -22.03 28.56 4.68
CA ASN A 479 -22.53 29.82 4.10
C ASN A 479 -21.44 30.90 4.12
N THR A 480 -20.67 30.98 5.20
CA THR A 480 -19.56 31.94 5.31
C THR A 480 -18.52 31.73 4.23
N ALA A 481 -18.08 30.49 3.99
CA ALA A 481 -17.13 30.21 2.91
C ALA A 481 -17.75 30.41 1.53
N HIS A 482 -18.99 29.96 1.32
CA HIS A 482 -19.72 30.15 0.06
C HIS A 482 -19.82 31.63 -0.31
N GLU A 483 -20.37 32.45 0.58
CA GLU A 483 -20.50 33.90 0.39
C GLU A 483 -19.15 34.55 0.15
N THR A 484 -18.11 34.17 0.90
CA THR A 484 -16.75 34.70 0.72
C THR A 484 -16.20 34.37 -0.67
N VAL A 485 -16.43 33.16 -1.19
CA VAL A 485 -16.04 32.77 -2.56
C VAL A 485 -16.80 33.63 -3.57
N LYS A 486 -18.13 33.75 -3.42
CA LYS A 486 -18.99 34.53 -4.34
C LYS A 486 -18.68 36.03 -4.33
N GLU A 487 -18.35 36.60 -3.18
CA GLU A 487 -17.89 38.00 -3.03
C GLU A 487 -16.62 38.27 -3.85
N ILE A 488 -15.72 37.27 -3.95
CA ILE A 488 -14.44 37.41 -4.67
C ILE A 488 -14.62 37.11 -6.15
N ASN A 489 -15.32 36.03 -6.48
CA ASN A 489 -15.60 35.63 -7.85
C ASN A 489 -16.91 34.82 -7.91
N PRO A 490 -18.01 35.40 -8.43
CA PRO A 490 -19.30 34.72 -8.48
C PRO A 490 -19.32 33.50 -9.43
N ASP A 491 -18.39 33.43 -10.38
CA ASP A 491 -18.31 32.32 -11.35
C ASP A 491 -17.74 31.03 -10.72
N VAL A 492 -16.95 31.16 -9.63
CA VAL A 492 -16.39 30.00 -8.92
C VAL A 492 -17.50 29.26 -8.21
N GLN A 493 -17.59 27.96 -8.42
CA GLN A 493 -18.61 27.10 -7.84
C GLN A 493 -18.09 26.46 -6.55
N THR A 494 -18.89 26.46 -5.48
CA THR A 494 -18.50 25.81 -4.22
C THR A 494 -19.07 24.40 -4.11
N VAL A 495 -18.25 23.48 -3.60
CA VAL A 495 -18.58 22.05 -3.51
C VAL A 495 -18.65 21.62 -2.05
N ILE A 496 -19.70 20.88 -1.67
CA ILE A 496 -19.74 20.13 -0.41
C ILE A 496 -19.43 18.66 -0.71
N HIS A 497 -18.42 18.13 -0.05
CA HIS A 497 -17.85 16.81 -0.32
C HIS A 497 -18.02 15.86 0.88
N VAL A 498 -18.54 14.66 0.63
CA VAL A 498 -18.68 13.58 1.62
C VAL A 498 -17.95 12.31 1.16
N SER A 499 -17.52 11.48 2.12
CA SER A 499 -16.84 10.21 1.84
C SER A 499 -17.79 9.11 1.34
N GLU A 500 -19.07 9.17 1.72
CA GLU A 500 -20.09 8.20 1.31
C GLU A 500 -20.52 8.40 -0.16
N CYS A 501 -20.79 7.28 -0.85
CA CYS A 501 -21.18 7.31 -2.27
C CYS A 501 -22.21 6.24 -2.68
N ALA A 502 -22.43 5.22 -1.85
CA ALA A 502 -23.27 4.06 -2.17
C ALA A 502 -24.58 4.02 -1.36
N ASN A 503 -24.62 4.63 -0.17
CA ASN A 503 -25.82 4.66 0.67
C ASN A 503 -26.76 5.82 0.30
N THR A 504 -27.76 5.53 -0.54
CA THR A 504 -28.75 6.52 -1.01
C THR A 504 -29.47 7.23 0.14
N GLN A 505 -29.93 6.49 1.16
CA GLN A 505 -30.68 7.07 2.27
C GLN A 505 -29.82 8.03 3.08
N TRP A 506 -28.59 7.64 3.40
CA TRP A 506 -27.66 8.50 4.12
C TRP A 506 -27.36 9.78 3.34
N LEU A 507 -27.11 9.66 2.03
CA LEU A 507 -26.84 10.80 1.16
C LEU A 507 -28.03 11.76 1.10
N THR A 508 -29.26 11.24 0.95
CA THR A 508 -30.45 12.09 0.94
C THR A 508 -30.68 12.76 2.30
N ASP A 509 -30.57 12.02 3.40
CA ASP A 509 -30.76 12.57 4.75
C ASP A 509 -29.74 13.66 5.07
N TYR A 510 -28.48 13.48 4.66
CA TYR A 510 -27.41 14.44 4.85
C TYR A 510 -27.70 15.75 4.11
N PHE A 511 -27.95 15.69 2.80
CA PHE A 511 -28.16 16.90 2.00
C PHE A 511 -29.53 17.56 2.24
N ASP A 512 -30.58 16.79 2.56
CA ASP A 512 -31.86 17.33 3.00
C ASP A 512 -31.69 18.13 4.30
N THR A 513 -30.92 17.59 5.25
CA THR A 513 -30.62 18.29 6.51
C THR A 513 -29.93 19.62 6.25
N LEU A 514 -28.91 19.66 5.37
CA LEU A 514 -28.24 20.89 5.00
C LEU A 514 -29.19 21.89 4.32
N GLN A 515 -30.03 21.43 3.39
CA GLN A 515 -30.98 22.27 2.69
C GLN A 515 -32.04 22.86 3.61
N VAL A 516 -32.62 22.06 4.52
CA VAL A 516 -33.63 22.50 5.50
C VAL A 516 -33.07 23.58 6.43
N HIS A 517 -31.78 23.50 6.76
CA HIS A 517 -31.11 24.51 7.60
C HIS A 517 -30.57 25.71 6.81
N GLY A 518 -30.72 25.72 5.48
CA GLY A 518 -30.37 26.87 4.64
C GLY A 518 -28.91 26.93 4.18
N ALA A 519 -28.21 25.79 4.12
CA ALA A 519 -26.87 25.73 3.55
C ALA A 519 -26.85 26.15 2.07
N GLN A 520 -25.89 27.00 1.72
CA GLN A 520 -25.65 27.52 0.38
C GLN A 520 -24.37 26.89 -0.17
N PHE A 521 -24.50 26.17 -1.27
CA PHE A 521 -23.40 25.59 -2.03
C PHE A 521 -23.88 25.29 -3.46
N ASP A 522 -22.97 25.18 -4.42
CA ASP A 522 -23.34 25.05 -5.83
C ASP A 522 -23.38 23.60 -6.30
N ALA A 523 -22.51 22.73 -5.78
CA ALA A 523 -22.35 21.35 -6.23
C ALA A 523 -22.08 20.35 -5.10
N ILE A 524 -22.32 19.07 -5.39
CA ILE A 524 -22.10 17.94 -4.49
C ILE A 524 -20.87 17.14 -4.96
N GLY A 525 -19.98 16.79 -4.03
CA GLY A 525 -18.82 15.92 -4.26
C GLY A 525 -18.91 14.61 -3.50
N LEU A 526 -18.51 13.50 -4.11
CA LEU A 526 -18.48 12.16 -3.49
C LEU A 526 -17.08 11.53 -3.61
N SER A 527 -16.67 10.74 -2.62
CA SER A 527 -15.50 9.84 -2.71
C SER A 527 -15.92 8.43 -3.14
N VAL A 528 -15.20 7.84 -4.10
CA VAL A 528 -15.48 6.49 -4.61
C VAL A 528 -14.20 5.69 -4.66
N HIS A 529 -13.98 4.81 -3.68
CA HIS A 529 -12.82 3.92 -3.66
C HIS A 529 -13.21 2.45 -3.69
N VAL A 530 -12.63 1.70 -4.62
CA VAL A 530 -12.81 0.24 -4.72
C VAL A 530 -12.14 -0.51 -3.56
N LYS A 531 -11.17 0.11 -2.90
CA LYS A 531 -10.49 -0.44 -1.72
C LYS A 531 -11.24 -0.04 -0.46
N GLY A 532 -11.46 -1.00 0.44
CA GLY A 532 -12.09 -0.78 1.74
C GLY A 532 -13.61 -0.98 1.74
N THR A 533 -14.24 -1.06 0.56
CA THR A 533 -15.64 -1.47 0.44
C THR A 533 -15.80 -2.99 0.44
N THR A 534 -16.96 -3.48 0.88
CA THR A 534 -17.38 -4.89 0.75
C THR A 534 -18.08 -5.18 -0.58
N MET A 535 -18.41 -4.14 -1.35
CA MET A 535 -19.06 -4.26 -2.66
C MET A 535 -18.05 -4.62 -3.74
N THR A 536 -18.50 -5.34 -4.78
CA THR A 536 -17.67 -5.49 -5.98
C THR A 536 -17.52 -4.14 -6.70
N PRO A 537 -16.43 -3.90 -7.44
CA PRO A 537 -16.24 -2.65 -8.18
C PRO A 537 -17.40 -2.32 -9.12
N THR A 538 -17.96 -3.32 -9.82
CA THR A 538 -19.14 -3.14 -10.69
C THR A 538 -20.36 -2.69 -9.88
N ARG A 539 -20.63 -3.34 -8.76
CA ARG A 539 -21.81 -3.02 -7.93
C ARG A 539 -21.69 -1.66 -7.25
N LEU A 540 -20.47 -1.30 -6.84
CA LEU A 540 -20.16 0.03 -6.34
C LEU A 540 -20.47 1.08 -7.42
N ALA A 541 -19.92 0.92 -8.63
CA ALA A 541 -20.16 1.85 -9.73
C ALA A 541 -21.66 2.00 -10.02
N GLU A 542 -22.42 0.91 -10.16
CA GLU A 542 -23.87 0.95 -10.34
C GLU A 542 -24.59 1.80 -9.27
N LYS A 543 -24.22 1.60 -7.98
CA LYS A 543 -24.82 2.36 -6.89
C LYS A 543 -24.44 3.84 -6.91
N VAL A 544 -23.21 4.15 -7.28
CA VAL A 544 -22.79 5.55 -7.43
C VAL A 544 -23.55 6.22 -8.57
N ILE A 545 -23.72 5.56 -9.72
CA ILE A 545 -24.50 6.10 -10.86
C ILE A 545 -25.95 6.38 -10.46
N GLU A 546 -26.59 5.45 -9.75
CA GLU A 546 -27.93 5.63 -9.19
C GLU A 546 -27.99 6.87 -8.28
N ASN A 547 -27.04 6.98 -7.35
CA ASN A 547 -26.99 8.09 -6.39
C ASN A 547 -26.69 9.44 -7.05
N VAL A 548 -25.81 9.49 -8.06
CA VAL A 548 -25.57 10.70 -8.85
C VAL A 548 -26.87 11.20 -9.48
N THR A 549 -27.66 10.29 -10.06
CA THR A 549 -28.96 10.62 -10.67
C THR A 549 -29.94 11.16 -9.62
N VAL A 550 -30.09 10.44 -8.49
CA VAL A 550 -30.98 10.83 -7.39
C VAL A 550 -30.61 12.21 -6.82
N LEU A 551 -29.33 12.44 -6.53
CA LEU A 551 -28.85 13.69 -5.96
C LEU A 551 -29.07 14.87 -6.92
N LYS A 552 -28.81 14.65 -8.21
CA LYS A 552 -29.00 15.68 -9.24
C LYS A 552 -30.48 16.03 -9.41
N GLU A 553 -31.36 15.04 -9.50
CA GLU A 553 -32.81 15.24 -9.63
C GLU A 553 -33.41 15.91 -8.40
N ARG A 554 -32.99 15.48 -7.20
CA ARG A 554 -33.53 15.99 -5.93
C ARG A 554 -33.09 17.42 -5.63
N TYR A 555 -31.82 17.74 -5.88
CA TYR A 555 -31.22 19.01 -5.46
C TYR A 555 -31.00 20.01 -6.59
N GLY A 556 -31.11 19.59 -7.87
CA GLY A 556 -30.88 20.47 -9.02
C GLY A 556 -29.45 21.00 -9.12
N LYS A 557 -28.49 20.33 -8.48
CA LYS A 557 -27.08 20.73 -8.40
C LYS A 557 -26.19 19.77 -9.20
N PRO A 558 -25.08 20.24 -9.78
CA PRO A 558 -24.04 19.36 -10.32
C PRO A 558 -23.52 18.39 -9.24
N VAL A 559 -23.23 17.15 -9.65
CA VAL A 559 -22.63 16.13 -8.80
C VAL A 559 -21.30 15.71 -9.44
N LEU A 560 -20.24 15.66 -8.63
CA LEU A 560 -18.90 15.27 -9.04
C LEU A 560 -18.40 14.09 -8.20
N ILE A 561 -17.58 13.25 -8.80
CA ILE A 561 -16.74 12.31 -8.06
C ILE A 561 -15.39 13.00 -7.84
N VAL A 562 -15.12 13.48 -6.63
CA VAL A 562 -13.94 14.32 -6.36
C VAL A 562 -12.73 13.53 -5.84
N GLU A 563 -12.94 12.28 -5.44
CA GLU A 563 -11.87 11.33 -5.16
C GLU A 563 -12.25 9.95 -5.71
N THR A 564 -11.35 9.35 -6.49
CA THR A 564 -11.44 7.93 -6.84
C THR A 564 -10.06 7.35 -7.10
N GLY A 565 -9.96 6.02 -7.14
CA GLY A 565 -8.74 5.32 -7.54
C GLY A 565 -9.01 3.84 -7.70
N TYR A 566 -8.23 3.19 -8.57
CA TYR A 566 -8.26 1.75 -8.75
C TYR A 566 -6.96 1.13 -8.28
N TYR A 567 -6.99 -0.18 -8.01
CA TYR A 567 -5.78 -0.90 -7.62
C TYR A 567 -4.69 -0.75 -8.68
N ASN A 568 -3.55 -0.21 -8.27
CA ASN A 568 -2.43 0.07 -9.16
C ASN A 568 -1.85 -1.22 -9.76
N ASP A 569 -2.10 -2.34 -9.11
CA ASP A 569 -1.65 -3.66 -9.51
C ASP A 569 -2.57 -4.36 -10.54
N ARG A 570 -3.59 -3.67 -11.04
CA ARG A 570 -4.55 -4.24 -11.99
C ARG A 570 -4.90 -3.23 -13.07
N GLN A 571 -3.87 -2.72 -13.76
CA GLN A 571 -3.99 -1.59 -14.70
C GLN A 571 -4.99 -1.79 -15.84
N LEU A 572 -5.08 -2.99 -16.43
CA LEU A 572 -6.04 -3.26 -17.52
C LEU A 572 -7.47 -3.39 -16.99
N GLU A 573 -7.69 -4.13 -15.90
CA GLU A 573 -8.98 -4.21 -15.22
C GLU A 573 -9.43 -2.81 -14.74
N GLY A 574 -8.50 -2.03 -14.21
CA GLY A 574 -8.72 -0.66 -13.78
C GLY A 574 -9.12 0.25 -14.94
N ASN A 575 -8.46 0.14 -16.10
CA ASN A 575 -8.88 0.84 -17.31
C ASN A 575 -10.31 0.47 -17.69
N GLN A 576 -10.64 -0.82 -17.78
CA GLN A 576 -11.96 -1.29 -18.17
C GLN A 576 -13.05 -0.77 -17.21
N TRP A 577 -12.79 -0.87 -15.91
CA TRP A 577 -13.69 -0.34 -14.89
C TRP A 577 -13.84 1.19 -15.00
N MET A 578 -12.74 1.92 -15.12
CA MET A 578 -12.75 3.38 -15.18
C MET A 578 -13.43 3.89 -16.47
N ALA A 579 -13.20 3.24 -17.60
CA ALA A 579 -13.83 3.59 -18.88
C ALA A 579 -15.35 3.34 -18.83
N ASP A 580 -15.78 2.20 -18.29
CA ASP A 580 -17.20 1.87 -18.11
C ASP A 580 -17.86 2.83 -17.08
N PHE A 581 -17.13 3.20 -16.01
CA PHE A 581 -17.61 4.11 -14.99
C PHE A 581 -17.74 5.55 -15.49
N LEU A 582 -16.73 6.08 -16.17
CA LEU A 582 -16.77 7.41 -16.80
C LEU A 582 -17.92 7.51 -17.80
N THR A 583 -18.09 6.51 -18.67
CA THR A 583 -19.17 6.47 -19.67
C THR A 583 -20.54 6.62 -18.98
N LYS A 584 -20.81 5.80 -17.95
CA LYS A 584 -22.08 5.84 -17.22
C LYS A 584 -22.26 7.11 -16.39
N LEU A 585 -21.17 7.68 -15.85
CA LEU A 585 -21.23 8.97 -15.14
C LEU A 585 -21.61 10.11 -16.06
N ILE A 586 -21.03 10.13 -17.27
CA ILE A 586 -21.36 11.11 -18.31
C ILE A 586 -22.83 10.96 -18.71
N GLU A 587 -23.32 9.74 -18.91
CA GLU A 587 -24.73 9.46 -19.23
C GLU A 587 -25.70 9.89 -18.11
N ALA A 588 -25.32 9.67 -16.85
CA ALA A 588 -26.05 10.18 -15.68
C ALA A 588 -25.95 11.72 -15.53
N GLY A 589 -25.08 12.35 -16.30
CA GLY A 589 -24.85 13.79 -16.31
C GLY A 589 -24.16 14.30 -15.06
N ALA A 590 -23.21 13.55 -14.52
CA ALA A 590 -22.22 14.06 -13.58
C ALA A 590 -21.40 15.20 -14.22
N ALA A 591 -20.84 16.08 -13.39
CA ALA A 591 -20.06 17.23 -13.86
C ALA A 591 -18.55 16.97 -13.91
N GLY A 592 -18.07 15.89 -13.30
CA GLY A 592 -16.67 15.51 -13.35
C GLY A 592 -16.31 14.30 -12.51
N LEU A 593 -15.11 13.77 -12.74
CA LEU A 593 -14.47 12.72 -11.97
C LEU A 593 -12.98 13.05 -11.78
N TYR A 594 -12.49 12.98 -10.54
CA TYR A 594 -11.10 13.25 -10.18
C TYR A 594 -10.39 12.00 -9.65
N TYR A 595 -9.32 11.57 -10.33
CA TYR A 595 -8.44 10.51 -9.85
C TYR A 595 -7.56 11.03 -8.70
N TRP A 596 -7.53 10.36 -7.55
CA TRP A 596 -6.81 10.82 -6.38
C TRP A 596 -5.33 10.38 -6.41
N GLU A 597 -4.42 11.36 -6.49
CA GLU A 597 -2.97 11.21 -6.38
C GLU A 597 -2.39 10.13 -7.36
N PRO A 598 -2.65 10.25 -8.68
CA PRO A 598 -2.23 9.25 -9.66
C PRO A 598 -0.70 9.11 -9.77
N GLU A 599 0.09 10.10 -9.36
CA GLU A 599 1.55 10.06 -9.40
C GLU A 599 2.17 9.13 -8.35
N LEU A 600 1.39 8.69 -7.36
CA LEU A 600 1.86 7.75 -6.34
C LEU A 600 1.99 6.34 -6.93
N SER A 601 2.93 5.55 -6.42
CA SER A 601 3.13 4.18 -6.94
C SER A 601 3.49 3.15 -5.86
N GLU A 602 4.60 3.36 -5.15
CA GLU A 602 5.21 2.29 -4.32
C GLU A 602 4.61 2.16 -2.92
N ASP A 603 4.19 3.28 -2.32
CA ASP A 603 3.72 3.33 -0.93
C ASP A 603 2.18 3.49 -0.85
N TYR A 604 1.52 3.63 -2.00
CA TYR A 604 0.09 3.85 -2.11
C TYR A 604 -0.50 3.04 -3.28
N HIS A 605 -1.32 2.05 -2.94
CA HIS A 605 -1.80 1.03 -3.88
C HIS A 605 -2.94 1.49 -4.81
N LEU A 606 -3.38 2.75 -4.75
CA LEU A 606 -4.41 3.26 -5.65
C LEU A 606 -3.89 4.32 -6.63
N GLY A 607 -2.59 4.61 -6.65
CA GLY A 607 -2.01 5.51 -7.64
C GLY A 607 -2.06 4.94 -9.06
N ALA A 608 -1.79 5.77 -10.06
CA ALA A 608 -1.91 5.42 -11.48
C ALA A 608 -0.59 5.61 -12.23
N TRP A 609 0.52 5.27 -11.58
CA TRP A 609 1.85 5.30 -12.18
C TRP A 609 2.57 3.97 -12.06
N ASN A 610 3.23 3.55 -13.14
CA ASN A 610 4.05 2.35 -13.14
C ASN A 610 5.33 2.61 -12.31
N PRO A 611 5.57 1.87 -11.20
CA PRO A 611 6.70 2.08 -10.32
C PRO A 611 8.05 1.69 -10.93
N ARG A 612 8.05 0.92 -12.03
CA ARG A 612 9.25 0.51 -12.76
C ARG A 612 9.57 1.47 -13.90
N THR A 613 8.65 1.60 -14.86
CA THR A 613 8.88 2.40 -16.07
C THR A 613 8.72 3.89 -15.83
N ARG A 614 8.08 4.26 -14.70
CA ARG A 614 7.72 5.63 -14.37
C ARG A 614 6.88 6.29 -15.47
N LYS A 615 6.05 5.50 -16.14
CA LYS A 615 5.02 5.92 -17.09
C LYS A 615 3.62 5.88 -16.47
N PRO A 616 2.64 6.62 -17.01
CA PRO A 616 1.23 6.44 -16.68
C PRO A 616 0.80 4.96 -16.70
N SER A 617 -0.10 4.60 -15.79
CA SER A 617 -0.84 3.34 -15.83
C SER A 617 -1.92 3.38 -16.90
N LEU A 618 -2.23 2.22 -17.49
CA LEU A 618 -3.30 2.07 -18.48
C LEU A 618 -4.67 2.59 -18.01
N VAL A 619 -4.90 2.68 -16.69
CA VAL A 619 -6.15 3.24 -16.14
C VAL A 619 -6.40 4.68 -16.60
N LEU A 620 -5.33 5.46 -16.83
CA LEU A 620 -5.45 6.86 -17.24
C LEU A 620 -5.88 7.00 -18.71
N ASP A 621 -5.70 5.98 -19.56
CA ASP A 621 -6.22 6.01 -20.93
C ASP A 621 -7.76 6.10 -20.97
N ALA A 622 -8.46 5.67 -19.92
CA ALA A 622 -9.90 5.83 -19.79
C ALA A 622 -10.34 7.30 -19.83
N PHE A 623 -9.50 8.23 -19.35
CA PHE A 623 -9.79 9.67 -19.40
C PHE A 623 -9.66 10.26 -20.81
N ASN A 624 -9.04 9.53 -21.74
CA ASN A 624 -9.07 9.82 -23.18
C ASN A 624 -10.27 9.17 -23.90
N GLY A 625 -11.19 8.53 -23.16
CA GLY A 625 -12.32 7.81 -23.75
C GLY A 625 -11.96 6.44 -24.28
N LEU A 626 -10.85 5.86 -23.84
CA LEU A 626 -10.34 4.58 -24.35
C LEU A 626 -10.58 3.45 -23.34
N ARG A 627 -11.31 2.43 -23.80
CA ARG A 627 -11.45 1.15 -23.11
C ARG A 627 -10.51 0.13 -23.74
N LEU A 628 -9.66 -0.47 -22.93
CA LEU A 628 -8.59 -1.37 -23.38
C LEU A 628 -8.97 -2.83 -23.18
N ARG A 629 -8.43 -3.69 -24.04
CA ARG A 629 -8.45 -5.15 -23.94
C ARG A 629 -7.13 -5.73 -24.40
N GLU A 630 -6.81 -6.95 -23.99
CA GLU A 630 -5.58 -7.62 -24.41
C GLU A 630 -5.51 -7.82 -25.93
N GLY A 631 -4.34 -7.53 -26.49
CA GLY A 631 -3.99 -7.63 -27.90
C GLY A 631 -3.44 -9.00 -28.29
N THR A 632 -4.16 -10.09 -28.00
CA THR A 632 -3.70 -11.42 -28.40
C THR A 632 -3.62 -11.58 -29.93
N ASN A 633 -2.78 -12.49 -30.43
CA ASN A 633 -2.69 -12.81 -31.87
C ASN A 633 -4.06 -13.16 -32.50
N ASP A 634 -4.95 -13.77 -31.74
CA ASP A 634 -6.32 -14.07 -32.18
C ASP A 634 -7.19 -12.82 -32.18
N ALA A 635 -7.04 -11.94 -31.20
CA ALA A 635 -7.72 -10.65 -31.16
C ALA A 635 -7.31 -9.73 -32.33
N ILE A 636 -6.04 -9.76 -32.73
CA ILE A 636 -5.49 -9.03 -33.88
C ILE A 636 -6.02 -9.64 -35.19
N ARG A 637 -5.98 -10.97 -35.34
CA ARG A 637 -6.53 -11.64 -36.53
C ARG A 637 -8.05 -11.46 -36.67
N ASN A 638 -8.80 -11.47 -35.57
CA ASN A 638 -10.23 -11.20 -35.59
C ASN A 638 -10.54 -9.75 -35.97
N LEU A 639 -9.70 -8.80 -35.54
CA LEU A 639 -9.72 -7.40 -35.99
C LEU A 639 -9.53 -7.27 -37.50
N GLU A 640 -8.50 -7.93 -38.05
CA GLU A 640 -8.25 -7.98 -39.49
C GLU A 640 -9.42 -8.63 -40.25
N SER A 641 -10.08 -9.63 -39.64
CA SER A 641 -11.29 -10.27 -40.17
C SER A 641 -12.56 -9.42 -40.04
N GLU A 642 -12.70 -8.57 -39.02
CA GLU A 642 -13.79 -7.58 -38.90
C GLU A 642 -13.62 -6.45 -39.92
N MET A 643 -12.37 -6.17 -40.30
CA MET A 643 -12.00 -5.16 -41.29
C MET A 643 -12.14 -5.64 -42.75
N THR A 644 -12.42 -6.93 -43.00
CA THR A 644 -12.57 -7.45 -44.35
C THR A 644 -13.89 -6.96 -44.96
N GLY A 645 -13.79 -6.09 -45.98
CA GLY A 645 -14.94 -5.40 -46.60
C GLY A 645 -14.95 -3.87 -46.37
N HIS A 646 -14.00 -3.36 -45.59
CA HIS A 646 -13.80 -1.93 -45.34
C HIS A 646 -12.48 -1.44 -45.95
N THR A 647 -12.51 -0.35 -46.72
CA THR A 647 -11.29 0.29 -47.23
C THR A 647 -10.64 1.09 -46.10
N VAL A 648 -9.46 0.68 -45.64
CA VAL A 648 -8.62 1.47 -44.74
C VAL A 648 -8.14 2.71 -45.50
N THR A 649 -8.49 3.92 -45.05
CA THR A 649 -8.18 5.16 -45.80
C THR A 649 -7.05 5.99 -45.21
N GLU A 650 -6.78 5.90 -43.91
CA GLU A 650 -5.83 6.78 -43.21
C GLU A 650 -5.20 6.05 -42.01
N TYR A 651 -3.87 6.18 -41.83
CA TYR A 651 -3.14 5.76 -40.64
C TYR A 651 -2.71 7.00 -39.85
N TYR A 652 -2.60 6.91 -38.52
CA TYR A 652 -2.07 8.00 -37.69
C TYR A 652 -1.13 7.49 -36.59
N THR A 653 -0.16 8.32 -36.18
CA THR A 653 0.68 8.13 -35.00
C THR A 653 -0.13 8.32 -33.70
N PRO A 654 0.40 7.92 -32.52
CA PRO A 654 -0.30 8.07 -31.22
C PRO A 654 -0.67 9.51 -30.88
N ASN A 655 0.04 10.47 -31.46
CA ASN A 655 -0.16 11.90 -31.25
C ASN A 655 -1.08 12.51 -32.32
N GLY A 656 -1.81 11.69 -33.09
CA GLY A 656 -2.79 12.14 -34.09
C GLY A 656 -2.19 12.63 -35.41
N ILE A 657 -0.93 12.30 -35.74
CA ILE A 657 -0.29 12.71 -37.00
C ILE A 657 -0.57 11.68 -38.08
N ARG A 658 -1.11 12.08 -39.22
CA ARG A 658 -1.39 11.17 -40.34
C ARG A 658 -0.09 10.59 -40.93
N ILE A 659 -0.05 9.27 -41.16
CA ILE A 659 1.06 8.55 -41.81
C ILE A 659 0.55 7.76 -43.03
N ALA A 660 1.45 7.51 -43.98
CA ALA A 660 1.11 6.90 -45.27
C ALA A 660 1.02 5.37 -45.22
N GLU A 661 1.83 4.73 -44.37
CA GLU A 661 1.88 3.28 -44.17
C GLU A 661 2.02 2.95 -42.69
N PRO A 662 1.54 1.77 -42.25
CA PRO A 662 1.67 1.35 -40.88
C PRO A 662 3.13 1.08 -40.49
N GLN A 663 3.56 1.62 -39.34
CA GLN A 663 4.90 1.39 -38.80
C GLN A 663 4.87 0.38 -37.65
N GLN A 664 6.01 -0.22 -37.35
CA GLN A 664 6.20 -1.03 -36.13
C GLN A 664 6.04 -0.08 -34.94
N GLY A 665 4.96 -0.24 -34.17
CA GLY A 665 4.55 0.73 -33.16
C GLY A 665 3.50 1.73 -33.69
N ILE A 666 2.25 1.35 -33.44
CA ILE A 666 1.03 2.18 -33.38
C ILE A 666 0.43 2.60 -34.73
N ASN A 667 -0.75 2.03 -35.01
CA ASN A 667 -1.61 2.39 -36.13
C ASN A 667 -3.01 2.69 -35.62
N ILE A 668 -3.47 3.94 -35.78
CA ILE A 668 -4.89 4.30 -35.68
C ILE A 668 -5.54 3.93 -37.01
N VAL A 669 -6.49 2.98 -36.99
CA VAL A 669 -7.32 2.67 -38.16
C VAL A 669 -8.64 3.44 -38.02
N ARG A 670 -8.86 4.44 -38.88
CA ARG A 670 -10.19 5.04 -39.07
C ARG A 670 -10.91 4.35 -40.21
N VAL A 671 -12.03 3.70 -39.89
CA VAL A 671 -12.92 3.12 -40.91
C VAL A 671 -14.08 4.08 -41.18
N LYS A 672 -14.25 4.49 -42.44
CA LYS A 672 -15.37 5.33 -42.89
C LYS A 672 -16.44 4.50 -43.60
N LYS A 673 -17.72 4.82 -43.38
CA LYS A 673 -18.85 4.41 -44.24
C LYS A 673 -19.50 5.66 -44.80
N GLY A 674 -19.15 6.03 -46.03
CA GLY A 674 -19.46 7.35 -46.59
C GLY A 674 -18.66 8.47 -45.91
N ASN A 675 -19.30 9.58 -45.52
CA ASN A 675 -18.65 10.71 -44.83
C ASN A 675 -18.60 10.57 -43.29
N LYS A 676 -19.04 9.45 -42.72
CA LYS A 676 -19.06 9.23 -41.26
C LYS A 676 -17.96 8.25 -40.84
N ILE A 677 -17.22 8.60 -39.77
CA ILE A 677 -16.28 7.71 -39.08
C ILE A 677 -17.12 6.68 -38.29
N VAL A 678 -16.81 5.39 -38.43
CA VAL A 678 -17.60 4.29 -37.85
C VAL A 678 -16.84 3.56 -36.75
N THR A 679 -15.50 3.59 -36.73
CA THR A 679 -14.69 2.99 -35.66
C THR A 679 -13.29 3.61 -35.62
N GLU A 680 -12.78 3.88 -34.41
CA GLU A 680 -11.37 4.15 -34.12
C GLU A 680 -10.85 3.00 -33.24
N LYS A 681 -9.86 2.25 -33.70
CA LYS A 681 -9.17 1.24 -32.88
C LYS A 681 -7.66 1.52 -32.90
N ILE A 682 -7.05 1.51 -31.71
CA ILE A 682 -5.64 1.82 -31.48
C ILE A 682 -4.90 0.52 -31.20
N TYR A 683 -3.81 0.28 -31.94
CA TYR A 683 -2.83 -0.77 -31.66
C TYR A 683 -1.74 -0.19 -30.74
N LEU A 684 -1.53 -0.74 -29.55
CA LEU A 684 -0.44 -0.37 -28.65
C LEU A 684 0.48 -1.61 -28.44
N PRO A 685 1.77 -1.54 -28.80
CA PRO A 685 2.77 -2.44 -28.23
C PRO A 685 3.00 -2.16 -26.75
#